data_AF-A0A8T4LR65-F1
#
_entry.id   AF-A0A8T4LR65-F1
#
_cell.length_a   1.000
_cell.length_b   1.000
_cell.length_c   1.000
_cell.angle_alpha   90.00
_cell.angle_beta   90.00
_cell.angle_gamma   90.00
#
_symmetry.space_group_name_H-M   'P 1'
#
loop_
_entity.id
_entity.type
_entity.pdbx_description
1 polymer ?
#
loop_
_entity_poly.entity_id
_entity_poly.type
_entity_poly.pdbx_seq_one_letter_code
_entity_poly.pdbx_strand_id
1 'polypeptide(L)'
;MVDQELKDFKEFVEKIESYRGRHTELVTVLIPADYNVNAVVSQLEAEKSTANNIKSRSTRNNVIEALEKIIRELKQGPQKYTNGIAIFCGNTSMDEGKPNIEFFAIKPPRPLNTRLYRCDQVFVADPLLEMTEIAEVYGLLVIERKEATIGLLEGTRIKVLQKMTSGVPGKIRAGGQCLSPDTLIMKDNGELIEINESHNPLFVMSENFNVEKTEITPVIAKWENNKELFKITTSYPMFEIKSSKDHLFFIRSENGIEEKPLSRIKEGEYLVMPEKINLNLKEQIINFKPIIKQEWNTKKVFIPNILDVKLAKILGYYLGDGNYEKDRISFSEQRKEVAEYYLMFIEDYFKVKPSLKFRENKGYYQIRLGSRIISQFFKEIFPEKDKTLNQGMPKIIMKSPDNVLASFISGFFDAEGYVSENRVAFGINNEKLSKQIQISLLRLGIISSINTYDNRRNPYSRNTRYTLAIDDLESLKKFRELINFASIEKRERVNYLIDNRSNRNKVRQIVVTGKEVARIIRNSGLNTTQFNCPDFFNNKKQLSKEVFKKNILDKIGNQDLKKRLELFYSSNLIAVKISKIESIGIKKTIDIETKNHNFIANGLIVHNSSQRFARITEGMAKEFYRRVAEVMKSEFFEMKKLKGILVGGPIPTKEEFLEEGQLATSLKNKVIAVKDIGYADEHGLELLVEASQDELAEQDITKEKKIMERFFTILGKDPDKGFYKYPKVKKALEMGAVDTLLLSETLERPIIKELTTIAEQMGTTVILVSDETDEGKQFTNLSGVGAILRYKVHV
;
A
#
# COMPACT_ATOMS: atom_id res chain seq x y z
N MET A 1 26.55 -21.61 36.20
CA MET A 1 25.81 -22.59 37.03
C MET A 1 25.20 -23.70 36.18
N VAL A 2 24.41 -23.40 35.14
CA VAL A 2 23.76 -24.42 34.28
C VAL A 2 24.73 -25.40 33.60
N ASP A 3 25.90 -24.94 33.13
CA ASP A 3 26.87 -25.82 32.45
C ASP A 3 27.54 -26.84 33.40
N GLN A 4 27.66 -26.54 34.70
CA GLN A 4 28.22 -27.48 35.68
C GLN A 4 27.18 -28.54 36.08
N GLU A 5 25.93 -28.14 36.32
CA GLU A 5 24.84 -29.08 36.62
C GLU A 5 24.57 -30.06 35.47
N LEU A 6 24.66 -29.59 34.21
CA LEU A 6 24.51 -30.45 33.04
C LEU A 6 25.68 -31.43 32.88
N LYS A 7 26.90 -30.99 33.23
CA LYS A 7 28.09 -31.83 33.23
C LYS A 7 27.99 -32.92 34.31
N ASP A 8 27.64 -32.54 35.54
CA ASP A 8 27.45 -33.47 36.66
C ASP A 8 26.31 -34.46 36.36
N PHE A 9 25.24 -34.00 35.70
CA PHE A 9 24.14 -34.86 35.24
C PHE A 9 24.60 -35.87 34.17
N LYS A 10 25.40 -35.41 33.19
CA LYS A 10 25.95 -36.29 32.15
C LYS A 10 26.89 -37.35 32.75
N GLU A 11 27.81 -36.94 33.63
CA GLU A 11 28.72 -37.86 34.35
C GLU A 11 27.95 -38.89 35.19
N PHE A 12 26.83 -38.48 35.81
CA PHE A 12 25.96 -39.40 36.54
C PHE A 12 25.28 -40.42 35.62
N VAL A 13 24.72 -39.98 34.48
CA VAL A 13 24.04 -40.88 33.53
C VAL A 13 25.02 -41.90 32.95
N GLU A 14 26.22 -41.47 32.56
CA GLU A 14 27.31 -42.36 32.10
C GLU A 14 27.72 -43.37 33.18
N LYS A 15 27.81 -42.93 34.44
CA LYS A 15 28.09 -43.83 35.57
C LYS A 15 27.00 -44.89 35.73
N ILE A 16 25.73 -44.51 35.62
CA ILE A 16 24.60 -45.45 35.76
C ILE A 16 24.60 -46.51 34.66
N GLU A 17 24.90 -46.14 33.40
CA GLU A 17 25.01 -47.09 32.29
C GLU A 17 26.14 -48.11 32.46
N SER A 18 27.21 -47.76 33.18
CA SER A 18 28.34 -48.66 33.40
C SER A 18 28.00 -49.87 34.29
N TYR A 19 26.92 -49.78 35.08
CA TYR A 19 26.52 -50.86 35.99
C TYR A 19 25.77 -51.98 35.26
N ARG A 20 26.23 -53.22 35.51
CA ARG A 20 25.60 -54.44 35.00
C ARG A 20 25.44 -55.46 36.12
N GLY A 21 24.21 -55.89 36.36
CA GLY A 21 23.88 -56.96 37.29
C GLY A 21 24.11 -58.34 36.67
N ARG A 22 24.37 -59.34 37.54
CA ARG A 22 24.58 -60.73 37.10
C ARG A 22 23.30 -61.39 36.59
N HIS A 23 22.16 -60.99 37.16
CA HIS A 23 20.81 -61.39 36.76
C HIS A 23 19.94 -60.13 36.60
N THR A 24 18.64 -60.30 36.33
CA THR A 24 17.69 -59.17 36.28
C THR A 24 17.42 -58.68 37.71
N GLU A 25 18.36 -57.92 38.26
CA GLU A 25 18.38 -57.48 39.66
C GLU A 25 18.68 -55.99 39.85
N LEU A 26 18.75 -55.22 38.75
CA LEU A 26 18.88 -53.77 38.76
C LEU A 26 17.50 -53.14 38.50
N VAL A 27 17.02 -52.33 39.45
CA VAL A 27 15.71 -51.67 39.40
C VAL A 27 15.87 -50.21 39.00
N THR A 28 15.17 -49.81 37.95
CA THR A 28 15.04 -48.43 37.48
C THR A 28 13.63 -47.92 37.71
N VAL A 29 13.51 -46.73 38.32
CA VAL A 29 12.24 -46.02 38.52
C VAL A 29 12.38 -44.58 38.03
N LEU A 30 11.61 -44.21 37.02
CA LEU A 30 11.50 -42.84 36.52
C LEU A 30 10.14 -42.27 36.90
N ILE A 31 10.14 -41.16 37.64
CA ILE A 31 8.94 -40.46 38.08
C ILE A 31 8.85 -39.13 37.31
N PRO A 32 7.78 -38.90 36.53
CA PRO A 32 7.60 -37.66 35.79
C PRO A 32 7.51 -36.43 36.71
N ALA A 33 7.74 -35.26 36.11
CA ALA A 33 7.53 -33.98 36.76
C ALA A 33 6.11 -33.85 37.33
N ASP A 34 6.03 -33.37 38.57
CA ASP A 34 4.80 -33.14 39.34
C ASP A 34 3.87 -34.36 39.52
N TYR A 35 4.37 -35.57 39.21
CA TYR A 35 3.63 -36.81 39.39
C TYR A 35 3.49 -37.16 40.87
N ASN A 36 2.35 -37.74 41.23
CA ASN A 36 2.05 -38.12 42.61
C ASN A 36 2.88 -39.34 43.04
N VAL A 37 3.84 -39.13 43.94
CA VAL A 37 4.75 -40.17 44.44
C VAL A 37 4.00 -41.31 45.15
N ASN A 38 2.86 -41.03 45.79
CA ASN A 38 2.08 -42.07 46.47
C ASN A 38 1.59 -43.15 45.50
N ALA A 39 1.21 -42.77 44.26
CA ALA A 39 0.80 -43.72 43.24
C ALA A 39 1.98 -44.61 42.78
N VAL A 40 3.19 -44.07 42.76
CA VAL A 40 4.41 -44.83 42.45
C VAL A 40 4.75 -45.78 43.60
N VAL A 41 4.65 -45.33 44.85
CA VAL A 41 4.89 -46.17 46.04
C VAL A 41 3.92 -47.36 46.07
N SER A 42 2.63 -47.15 45.82
CA SER A 42 1.65 -48.25 45.75
C SER A 42 1.97 -49.24 44.63
N GLN A 43 2.44 -48.77 43.47
CA GLN A 43 2.89 -49.66 42.40
C GLN A 43 4.11 -50.49 42.84
N LEU A 44 5.13 -49.86 43.42
CA LEU A 44 6.35 -50.55 43.85
C LEU A 44 6.09 -51.57 44.96
N GLU A 45 5.13 -51.32 45.86
CA GLU A 45 4.70 -52.32 46.87
C GLU A 45 4.05 -53.55 46.21
N ALA A 46 3.26 -53.36 45.14
CA ALA A 46 2.70 -54.47 44.37
C ALA A 46 3.78 -55.26 43.61
N GLU A 47 4.78 -54.57 43.02
CA GLU A 47 5.92 -55.20 42.35
C GLU A 47 6.80 -55.99 43.34
N LYS A 48 7.01 -55.45 44.55
CA LYS A 48 7.71 -56.14 45.64
C LYS A 48 6.99 -57.44 46.04
N SER A 49 5.66 -57.41 46.13
CA SER A 49 4.87 -58.61 46.40
C SER A 49 5.05 -59.67 45.31
N THR A 50 5.03 -59.24 44.05
CA THR A 50 5.20 -60.09 42.87
C THR A 50 6.62 -60.68 42.76
N ALA A 51 7.64 -59.93 43.18
CA ALA A 51 9.04 -60.38 43.20
C ALA A 51 9.27 -61.64 44.06
N ASN A 52 8.38 -61.96 45.02
CA ASN A 52 8.45 -63.20 45.79
C ASN A 52 8.41 -64.48 44.93
N ASN A 53 7.83 -64.39 43.73
CA ASN A 53 7.70 -65.49 42.77
C ASN A 53 8.98 -65.75 41.96
N ILE A 54 10.04 -64.95 42.13
CA ILE A 54 11.33 -65.17 41.47
C ILE A 54 11.95 -66.48 41.99
N LYS A 55 12.22 -67.41 41.07
CA LYS A 55 12.74 -68.77 41.38
C LYS A 55 14.13 -68.76 42.01
N SER A 56 15.00 -67.84 41.59
CA SER A 56 16.35 -67.68 42.15
C SER A 56 16.30 -66.97 43.51
N ARG A 57 16.74 -67.65 44.58
CA ARG A 57 16.74 -67.09 45.94
C ARG A 57 17.60 -65.83 46.06
N SER A 58 18.77 -65.82 45.40
CA SER A 58 19.68 -64.67 45.42
C SER A 58 19.07 -63.45 44.72
N THR A 59 18.62 -63.63 43.48
CA THR A 59 18.00 -62.56 42.66
C THR A 59 16.75 -62.01 43.33
N ARG A 60 15.91 -62.89 43.90
CA ARG A 60 14.71 -62.49 44.64
C ARG A 60 15.04 -61.56 45.81
N ASN A 61 16.01 -61.93 46.63
CA ASN A 61 16.39 -61.13 47.79
C ASN A 61 16.96 -59.77 47.35
N ASN A 62 17.82 -59.76 46.33
CA ASN A 62 18.42 -58.53 45.80
C ASN A 62 17.36 -57.56 45.25
N VAL A 63 16.38 -58.05 44.49
CA VAL A 63 15.28 -57.23 43.95
C VAL A 63 14.37 -56.71 45.05
N ILE A 64 14.02 -57.55 46.03
CA ILE A 64 13.18 -57.14 47.17
C ILE A 64 13.88 -56.07 47.99
N GLU A 65 15.17 -56.24 48.29
CA GLU A 65 15.97 -55.27 49.05
C GLU A 65 16.12 -53.94 48.30
N ALA A 66 16.32 -53.99 46.98
CA ALA A 66 16.36 -52.79 46.15
C ALA A 66 15.03 -52.02 46.16
N LEU A 67 13.90 -52.74 46.01
CA LEU A 67 12.55 -52.16 46.08
C LEU A 67 12.23 -51.57 47.46
N GLU A 68 12.59 -52.28 48.54
CA GLU A 68 12.43 -51.78 49.91
C GLU A 68 13.19 -50.47 50.13
N LYS A 69 14.43 -50.40 49.64
CA LYS A 69 15.26 -49.20 49.71
C LYS A 69 14.61 -48.05 48.94
N ILE A 70 14.16 -48.27 47.69
CA ILE A 70 13.48 -47.24 46.89
C ILE A 70 12.20 -46.75 47.58
N ILE A 71 11.35 -47.67 48.06
CA ILE A 71 10.09 -47.32 48.74
C ILE A 71 10.36 -46.49 50.00
N ARG A 72 11.40 -46.84 50.77
CA ARG A 72 11.79 -46.11 51.97
C ARG A 72 12.20 -44.67 51.64
N GLU A 73 13.04 -44.48 50.63
CA GLU A 73 13.48 -43.14 50.20
C GLU A 73 12.31 -42.32 49.64
N LEU A 74 11.42 -42.92 48.85
CA LEU A 74 10.24 -42.23 48.31
C LEU A 74 9.24 -41.82 49.39
N LYS A 75 9.07 -42.62 50.46
CA LYS A 75 8.20 -42.27 51.61
C LYS A 75 8.80 -41.14 52.46
N GLN A 76 10.11 -40.98 52.47
CA GLN A 76 10.81 -39.91 53.22
C GLN A 76 11.01 -38.63 52.38
N GLY A 77 10.89 -38.72 51.06
CA GLY A 77 11.07 -37.60 50.13
C GLY A 77 9.81 -36.74 49.88
N PRO A 78 9.90 -35.75 48.97
CA PRO A 78 8.77 -34.93 48.56
C PRO A 78 7.62 -35.72 47.91
N GLN A 79 6.38 -35.27 48.11
CA GLN A 79 5.19 -35.90 47.50
C GLN A 79 5.11 -35.69 45.97
N LYS A 80 5.81 -34.67 45.44
CA LYS A 80 5.95 -34.33 44.02
C LYS A 80 7.33 -33.74 43.76
N TYR A 81 7.91 -34.04 42.60
CA TYR A 81 9.20 -33.50 42.16
C TYR A 81 9.00 -32.58 40.94
N THR A 82 9.40 -31.31 41.04
CA THR A 82 9.16 -30.29 40.00
C THR A 82 9.73 -30.64 38.62
N ASN A 83 10.88 -31.34 38.57
CA ASN A 83 11.47 -31.82 37.31
C ASN A 83 11.38 -33.35 37.17
N GLY A 84 10.66 -34.02 38.06
CA GLY A 84 10.70 -35.48 38.20
C GLY A 84 11.93 -35.96 38.98
N ILE A 85 12.07 -37.27 39.11
CA ILE A 85 13.23 -37.93 39.73
C ILE A 85 13.51 -39.26 39.04
N ALA A 86 14.79 -39.58 38.84
CA ALA A 86 15.25 -40.87 38.36
C ALA A 86 15.96 -41.61 39.50
N ILE A 87 15.54 -42.84 39.76
CA ILE A 87 16.04 -43.66 40.85
C ILE A 87 16.52 -45.01 40.31
N PHE A 88 17.71 -45.40 40.72
CA PHE A 88 18.39 -46.63 40.31
C PHE A 88 18.85 -47.37 41.57
N CYS A 89 18.45 -48.63 41.73
CA CYS A 89 18.83 -49.43 42.90
C CYS A 89 19.00 -50.90 42.53
N GLY A 90 20.04 -51.55 43.02
CA GLY A 90 20.25 -52.97 42.74
C GLY A 90 21.65 -53.45 43.11
N ASN A 91 21.87 -54.75 42.94
CA ASN A 91 23.17 -55.35 43.21
C ASN A 91 24.18 -55.03 42.10
N THR A 92 25.18 -54.21 42.41
CA THR A 92 26.23 -53.81 41.46
C THR A 92 27.50 -54.68 41.56
N SER A 93 27.54 -55.62 42.50
CA SER A 93 28.66 -56.55 42.68
C SER A 93 28.64 -57.70 41.67
N MET A 94 29.81 -57.98 41.07
CA MET A 94 30.03 -59.13 40.20
C MET A 94 30.47 -60.40 40.96
N ASP A 95 30.84 -60.27 42.23
CA ASP A 95 31.33 -61.37 43.06
C ASP A 95 30.18 -62.23 43.61
N GLU A 96 30.25 -63.54 43.39
CA GLU A 96 29.25 -64.48 43.89
C GLU A 96 29.30 -64.57 45.42
N GLY A 97 28.18 -64.25 46.08
CA GLY A 97 28.03 -64.33 47.53
C GLY A 97 28.39 -63.05 48.31
N LYS A 98 28.77 -61.96 47.64
CA LYS A 98 28.97 -60.63 48.26
C LYS A 98 28.06 -59.58 47.58
N PRO A 99 26.76 -59.53 47.92
CA PRO A 99 25.86 -58.54 47.34
C PRO A 99 26.25 -57.12 47.78
N ASN A 100 26.22 -56.17 46.85
CA ASN A 100 26.40 -54.74 47.10
C ASN A 100 25.20 -53.97 46.54
N ILE A 101 24.18 -53.73 47.36
CA ILE A 101 22.97 -53.01 46.96
C ILE A 101 23.22 -51.50 47.00
N GLU A 102 23.58 -50.94 45.85
CA GLU A 102 23.79 -49.50 45.69
C GLU A 102 22.48 -48.80 45.33
N PHE A 103 22.35 -47.55 45.79
CA PHE A 103 21.19 -46.69 45.51
C PHE A 103 21.70 -45.37 44.94
N PHE A 104 21.10 -44.96 43.83
CA PHE A 104 21.37 -43.71 43.15
C PHE A 104 20.06 -43.00 42.85
N ALA A 105 20.05 -41.69 43.05
CA ALA A 105 18.94 -40.85 42.65
C ALA A 105 19.48 -39.54 42.08
N ILE A 106 18.87 -39.08 40.98
CA ILE A 106 19.20 -37.78 40.39
C ILE A 106 17.93 -37.03 40.01
N LYS A 107 17.96 -35.72 40.25
CA LYS A 107 16.94 -34.79 39.74
C LYS A 107 17.34 -34.39 38.31
N PRO A 108 16.50 -34.63 37.31
CA PRO A 108 16.82 -34.23 35.94
C PRO A 108 16.91 -32.70 35.77
N PRO A 109 17.80 -32.19 34.88
CA PRO A 109 18.01 -30.76 34.67
C PRO A 109 16.79 -30.09 34.02
N ARG A 110 15.95 -30.86 33.33
CA ARG A 110 14.69 -30.43 32.72
C ARG A 110 13.55 -31.37 33.16
N PRO A 111 12.27 -30.97 33.09
CA PRO A 111 11.14 -31.84 33.45
C PRO A 111 11.13 -33.17 32.69
N LEU A 112 11.14 -34.28 33.44
CA LEU A 112 10.99 -35.64 32.92
C LEU A 112 9.52 -35.94 32.63
N ASN A 113 9.21 -36.42 31.42
CA ASN A 113 7.83 -36.75 31.03
C ASN A 113 7.53 -38.26 31.08
N THR A 114 8.57 -39.09 31.23
CA THR A 114 8.48 -40.54 31.13
C THR A 114 8.28 -41.17 32.50
N ARG A 115 7.27 -42.04 32.61
CA ARG A 115 7.06 -42.92 33.78
C ARG A 115 7.56 -44.30 33.45
N LEU A 116 8.52 -44.82 34.22
CA LEU A 116 9.10 -46.14 33.99
C LEU A 116 9.31 -46.89 35.31
N TYR A 117 8.96 -48.16 35.33
CA TYR A 117 9.44 -49.15 36.29
C TYR A 117 10.01 -50.31 35.49
N ARG A 118 11.27 -50.68 35.74
CA ARG A 118 11.89 -51.83 35.06
C ARG A 118 12.93 -52.49 35.97
N CYS A 119 12.89 -53.83 36.02
CA CYS A 119 13.93 -54.64 36.62
C CYS A 119 14.66 -55.40 35.51
N ASP A 120 15.95 -55.19 35.35
CA ASP A 120 16.73 -55.73 34.24
C ASP A 120 18.19 -56.04 34.69
N GLN A 121 19.00 -56.57 33.78
CA GLN A 121 20.44 -56.79 33.99
C GLN A 121 21.25 -55.49 33.92
N VAL A 122 20.66 -54.40 33.44
CA VAL A 122 21.27 -53.07 33.32
C VAL A 122 20.27 -52.02 33.84
N PHE A 123 20.76 -50.89 34.31
CA PHE A 123 19.88 -49.75 34.54
C PHE A 123 19.39 -49.16 33.21
N VAL A 124 18.14 -48.70 33.18
CA VAL A 124 17.52 -48.14 31.96
C VAL A 124 17.68 -46.62 31.97
N ALA A 125 18.71 -46.13 31.30
CA ALA A 125 19.06 -44.71 31.29
C ALA A 125 18.66 -43.97 30.01
N ASP A 126 18.09 -44.65 29.00
CA ASP A 126 17.76 -44.07 27.67
C ASP A 126 17.02 -42.71 27.77
N PRO A 127 15.96 -42.57 28.59
CA PRO A 127 15.24 -41.30 28.68
C PRO A 127 16.04 -40.15 29.31
N LEU A 128 17.13 -40.46 30.03
CA LEU A 128 18.04 -39.46 30.60
C LEU A 128 19.18 -39.12 29.63
N LEU A 129 19.64 -40.08 28.81
CA LEU A 129 20.63 -39.88 27.75
C LEU A 129 20.13 -38.87 26.73
N GLU A 130 18.89 -39.00 26.28
CA GLU A 130 18.23 -38.02 25.40
C GLU A 130 18.25 -36.60 26.00
N MET A 131 18.25 -36.47 27.34
CA MET A 131 18.32 -35.17 28.03
C MET A 131 19.73 -34.59 28.10
N THR A 132 20.77 -35.40 27.86
CA THR A 132 22.18 -34.97 27.81
C THR A 132 22.57 -34.38 26.46
N GLU A 133 21.77 -34.61 25.41
CA GLU A 133 22.02 -34.04 24.09
C GLU A 133 21.82 -32.51 24.09
N ILE A 134 22.74 -31.82 23.40
CA ILE A 134 22.70 -30.36 23.25
C ILE A 134 21.46 -30.04 22.44
N ALA A 135 20.43 -29.46 23.08
CA ALA A 135 19.22 -29.06 22.39
C ALA A 135 19.56 -28.12 21.23
N GLU A 136 19.19 -28.53 20.02
CA GLU A 136 19.24 -27.66 18.88
C GLU A 136 18.30 -26.47 19.08
N VAL A 137 18.77 -25.30 18.68
CA VAL A 137 18.04 -24.05 18.89
C VAL A 137 17.69 -23.43 17.55
N TYR A 138 16.40 -23.24 17.31
CA TYR A 138 15.87 -22.56 16.12
C TYR A 138 15.14 -21.29 16.52
N GLY A 139 15.34 -20.22 15.77
CA GLY A 139 14.59 -18.98 15.91
C GLY A 139 13.26 -19.09 15.19
N LEU A 140 12.19 -18.57 15.77
CA LEU A 140 10.86 -18.55 15.16
C LEU A 140 10.39 -17.11 15.02
N LEU A 141 9.80 -16.78 13.88
CA LEU A 141 9.07 -15.53 13.66
C LEU A 141 7.74 -15.86 13.01
N VAL A 142 6.63 -15.42 13.59
CA VAL A 142 5.37 -15.27 12.86
C VAL A 142 5.02 -13.79 12.73
N ILE A 143 4.66 -13.37 11.52
CA ILE A 143 4.42 -11.97 11.21
C ILE A 143 3.17 -11.76 10.36
N GLU A 144 2.39 -10.79 10.80
CA GLU A 144 1.29 -10.20 10.06
C GLU A 144 1.48 -8.69 9.92
N ARG A 145 0.65 -8.06 9.09
CA ARG A 145 0.69 -6.60 8.93
C ARG A 145 0.41 -5.86 10.23
N LYS A 146 -0.31 -6.48 11.17
CA LYS A 146 -0.73 -5.84 12.43
C LYS A 146 0.16 -6.17 13.63
N GLU A 147 0.73 -7.36 13.67
CA GLU A 147 1.46 -7.88 14.82
C GLU A 147 2.49 -8.92 14.40
N ALA A 148 3.44 -9.19 15.30
CA ALA A 148 4.47 -10.20 15.10
C ALA A 148 4.82 -10.83 16.44
N THR A 149 5.10 -12.12 16.42
CA THR A 149 5.58 -12.87 17.58
C THR A 149 6.90 -13.55 17.25
N ILE A 150 7.89 -13.35 18.10
CA ILE A 150 9.23 -13.95 18.00
C ILE A 150 9.35 -15.01 19.10
N GLY A 151 9.80 -16.20 18.72
CA GLY A 151 9.97 -17.33 19.61
C GLY A 151 11.30 -18.06 19.40
N LEU A 152 11.56 -19.01 20.28
CA LEU A 152 12.71 -19.89 20.28
C LEU A 152 12.22 -21.33 20.39
N LEU A 153 12.66 -22.21 19.50
CA LEU A 153 12.46 -23.64 19.62
C LEU A 153 13.72 -24.27 20.20
N GLU A 154 13.62 -24.88 21.38
CA GLU A 154 14.68 -25.66 22.01
C GLU A 154 14.23 -27.12 22.13
N GLY A 155 14.74 -27.99 21.27
CA GLY A 155 14.23 -29.36 21.11
C GLY A 155 12.75 -29.34 20.70
N THR A 156 11.84 -29.77 21.59
CA THR A 156 10.39 -29.76 21.35
C THR A 156 9.66 -28.60 22.01
N ARG A 157 10.36 -27.70 22.71
CA ARG A 157 9.73 -26.61 23.47
C ARG A 157 9.81 -25.29 22.72
N ILE A 158 8.66 -24.67 22.53
CA ILE A 158 8.54 -23.29 22.02
C ILE A 158 8.53 -22.33 23.22
N LYS A 159 9.45 -21.37 23.21
CA LYS A 159 9.52 -20.26 24.17
C LYS A 159 9.26 -18.96 23.44
N VAL A 160 8.19 -18.25 23.81
CA VAL A 160 7.88 -16.92 23.29
C VAL A 160 8.86 -15.92 23.89
N LEU A 161 9.58 -15.18 23.03
CA LEU A 161 10.54 -14.16 23.45
C LEU A 161 9.90 -12.79 23.49
N GLN A 162 9.19 -12.41 22.41
CA GLN A 162 8.60 -11.09 22.29
C GLN A 162 7.35 -11.08 21.42
N LYS A 163 6.36 -10.27 21.82
CA LYS A 163 5.18 -9.91 21.02
C LYS A 163 5.24 -8.44 20.66
N MET A 164 4.89 -8.10 19.42
CA MET A 164 4.99 -6.75 18.90
C MET A 164 3.72 -6.38 18.14
N THR A 165 3.30 -5.13 18.27
CA THR A 165 2.21 -4.57 17.47
C THR A 165 2.72 -3.46 16.56
N SER A 166 2.15 -3.40 15.36
CA SER A 166 2.54 -2.46 14.30
C SER A 166 1.93 -1.07 14.49
N GLY A 167 0.78 -0.97 15.18
CA GLY A 167 -0.05 0.24 15.20
C GLY A 167 -0.68 0.60 13.85
N VAL A 168 -0.55 -0.26 12.84
CA VAL A 168 -1.09 -0.05 11.49
C VAL A 168 -2.62 -0.24 11.52
N PRO A 169 -3.42 0.79 11.17
CA PRO A 169 -4.87 0.64 11.00
C PRO A 169 -5.15 -0.44 9.95
N GLY A 170 -6.16 -1.30 10.18
CA GLY A 170 -6.57 -2.28 9.18
C GLY A 170 -6.92 -1.61 7.84
N LYS A 171 -6.88 -2.38 6.72
CA LYS A 171 -7.31 -1.90 5.39
C LYS A 171 -8.57 -1.06 5.55
N ILE A 172 -8.44 0.26 5.39
CA ILE A 172 -9.60 1.14 5.35
C ILE A 172 -10.34 0.72 4.08
N ARG A 173 -11.60 0.28 4.23
CA ARG A 173 -12.47 0.07 3.07
C ARG A 173 -12.43 1.35 2.23
N ALA A 174 -12.12 1.21 0.94
CA ALA A 174 -12.29 2.29 -0.03
C ALA A 174 -13.65 2.96 0.16
N GLY A 175 -13.70 4.29 0.04
CA GLY A 175 -14.91 5.08 0.31
C GLY A 175 -14.74 6.16 1.38
N GLY A 176 -13.51 6.58 1.72
CA GLY A 176 -13.23 7.69 2.64
C GLY A 176 -13.54 9.06 2.03
N GLN A 177 -13.00 9.29 0.84
CA GLN A 177 -12.83 10.61 0.24
C GLN A 177 -13.80 10.80 -0.93
N CYS A 178 -15.04 11.14 -0.65
CA CYS A 178 -16.07 11.19 -1.68
C CYS A 178 -16.39 12.63 -2.10
N LEU A 179 -16.83 12.81 -3.33
CA LEU A 179 -17.40 14.04 -3.88
C LEU A 179 -18.91 13.91 -4.07
N SER A 180 -19.59 15.03 -4.25
CA SER A 180 -21.02 15.03 -4.57
C SER A 180 -21.28 14.49 -5.99
N PRO A 181 -22.38 13.74 -6.22
CA PRO A 181 -22.72 13.16 -7.53
C PRO A 181 -22.76 14.16 -8.69
N ASP A 182 -23.16 15.41 -8.43
CA ASP A 182 -23.26 16.51 -9.40
C ASP A 182 -21.91 17.18 -9.73
N THR A 183 -20.80 16.68 -9.18
CA THR A 183 -19.46 17.23 -9.46
C THR A 183 -19.08 16.97 -10.92
N LEU A 184 -18.76 18.01 -11.67
CA LEU A 184 -18.36 17.90 -13.07
C LEU A 184 -16.89 17.50 -13.19
N ILE A 185 -16.63 16.50 -14.03
CA ILE A 185 -15.29 16.08 -14.44
C ILE A 185 -15.17 16.17 -15.95
N MET A 186 -13.98 16.51 -16.44
CA MET A 186 -13.70 16.61 -17.88
C MET A 186 -13.05 15.33 -18.39
N LYS A 187 -13.62 14.76 -19.45
CA LYS A 187 -13.04 13.63 -20.17
C LYS A 187 -11.88 14.06 -21.07
N ASP A 188 -11.05 13.11 -21.45
CA ASP A 188 -9.96 13.26 -22.43
C ASP A 188 -10.41 13.83 -23.78
N ASN A 189 -11.66 13.55 -24.17
CA ASN A 189 -12.27 14.07 -25.39
C ASN A 189 -12.97 15.44 -25.19
N GLY A 190 -12.82 16.11 -24.04
CA GLY A 190 -13.41 17.42 -23.73
C GLY A 190 -14.87 17.41 -23.24
N GLU A 191 -15.55 16.26 -23.28
CA GLU A 191 -16.92 16.13 -22.75
C GLU A 191 -16.94 16.31 -21.22
N LEU A 192 -17.80 17.22 -20.73
CA LEU A 192 -18.05 17.39 -19.30
C LEU A 192 -19.20 16.49 -18.88
N ILE A 193 -18.93 15.62 -17.90
CA ILE A 193 -19.93 14.73 -17.30
C ILE A 193 -19.98 14.93 -15.79
N GLU A 194 -21.09 14.54 -15.18
CA GLU A 194 -21.17 14.42 -13.74
C GLU A 194 -20.37 13.19 -13.27
N ILE A 195 -19.72 13.27 -12.11
CA ILE A 195 -18.89 12.19 -11.57
C ILE A 195 -19.72 10.92 -11.33
N ASN A 196 -21.03 11.06 -11.09
CA ASN A 196 -21.96 9.93 -11.01
C ASN A 196 -22.08 9.15 -12.32
N GLU A 197 -21.79 9.76 -13.47
CA GLU A 197 -21.78 9.10 -14.79
C GLU A 197 -20.43 8.44 -15.10
N SER A 198 -19.43 8.57 -14.22
CA SER A 198 -18.13 7.91 -14.41
C SER A 198 -18.24 6.38 -14.35
N HIS A 199 -17.34 5.69 -15.05
CA HIS A 199 -17.23 4.23 -15.09
C HIS A 199 -15.79 3.83 -15.40
N ASN A 200 -15.41 2.56 -15.18
CA ASN A 200 -14.17 2.00 -15.69
C ASN A 200 -14.49 1.18 -16.97
N PRO A 201 -13.83 1.41 -18.12
CA PRO A 201 -12.79 2.41 -18.36
C PRO A 201 -13.38 3.77 -18.76
N LEU A 202 -12.84 4.84 -18.18
CA LEU A 202 -13.10 6.23 -18.59
C LEU A 202 -11.80 7.02 -18.41
N PHE A 203 -11.46 7.89 -19.36
CA PHE A 203 -10.29 8.76 -19.25
C PHE A 203 -10.71 10.17 -18.88
N VAL A 204 -10.05 10.75 -17.88
CA VAL A 204 -10.34 12.08 -17.33
C VAL A 204 -9.07 12.92 -17.25
N MET A 205 -9.24 14.23 -17.13
CA MET A 205 -8.11 15.16 -16.99
C MET A 205 -7.57 15.16 -15.56
N SER A 206 -6.26 15.05 -15.42
CA SER A 206 -5.49 15.24 -14.20
C SER A 206 -4.37 16.25 -14.40
N GLU A 207 -3.69 16.64 -13.33
CA GLU A 207 -2.57 17.57 -13.38
C GLU A 207 -1.30 16.91 -12.84
N ASN A 208 -0.21 17.05 -13.58
CA ASN A 208 1.09 16.57 -13.17
C ASN A 208 1.86 17.71 -12.50
N PHE A 209 1.96 17.69 -11.18
CA PHE A 209 2.63 18.75 -10.42
C PHE A 209 4.15 18.87 -10.69
N ASN A 210 4.80 17.84 -11.24
CA ASN A 210 6.24 17.89 -11.54
C ASN A 210 6.54 18.67 -12.82
N VAL A 211 5.69 18.52 -13.84
CA VAL A 211 5.83 19.22 -15.13
C VAL A 211 4.84 20.38 -15.30
N GLU A 212 3.94 20.55 -14.32
CA GLU A 212 2.86 21.54 -14.28
C GLU A 212 2.05 21.59 -15.57
N LYS A 213 1.65 20.40 -16.03
CA LYS A 213 0.82 20.22 -17.23
C LYS A 213 -0.35 19.31 -16.94
N THR A 214 -1.45 19.60 -17.61
CA THR A 214 -2.61 18.73 -17.66
C THR A 214 -2.28 17.48 -18.47
N GLU A 215 -2.69 16.33 -17.96
CA GLU A 215 -2.49 15.01 -18.56
C GLU A 215 -3.78 14.17 -18.47
N ILE A 216 -3.77 13.03 -19.15
CA ILE A 216 -4.91 12.12 -19.21
C ILE A 216 -4.66 10.96 -18.24
N THR A 217 -5.66 10.62 -17.43
CA THR A 217 -5.60 9.49 -16.50
C THR A 217 -6.84 8.61 -16.63
N PRO A 218 -6.71 7.27 -16.64
CA PRO A 218 -7.86 6.38 -16.58
C PRO A 218 -8.45 6.34 -15.16
N VAL A 219 -9.78 6.29 -15.09
CA VAL A 219 -10.55 5.88 -13.91
C VAL A 219 -10.42 4.37 -13.76
N ILE A 220 -9.87 3.94 -12.63
CA ILE A 220 -9.57 2.55 -12.27
C ILE A 220 -10.73 1.94 -11.48
N ALA A 221 -11.37 2.73 -10.62
CA ALA A 221 -12.46 2.24 -9.79
C ALA A 221 -13.43 3.37 -9.42
N LYS A 222 -14.65 2.97 -9.06
CA LYS A 222 -15.73 3.85 -8.63
C LYS A 222 -16.50 3.19 -7.50
N TRP A 223 -16.84 3.97 -6.49
CA TRP A 223 -17.69 3.56 -5.39
C TRP A 223 -18.79 4.59 -5.13
N GLU A 224 -19.93 4.12 -4.64
CA GLU A 224 -21.03 4.95 -4.21
C GLU A 224 -21.23 4.77 -2.70
N ASN A 225 -21.33 5.88 -1.98
CA ASN A 225 -21.44 5.90 -0.52
C ASN A 225 -22.46 6.97 -0.09
N ASN A 226 -22.89 6.94 1.17
CA ASN A 226 -23.65 8.04 1.78
C ASN A 226 -22.80 8.67 2.89
N LYS A 227 -22.52 9.96 2.79
CA LYS A 227 -21.67 10.69 3.74
C LYS A 227 -22.16 12.11 3.99
N GLU A 228 -21.79 12.65 5.14
CA GLU A 228 -21.88 14.08 5.41
C GLU A 228 -21.01 14.83 4.40
N LEU A 229 -21.62 15.68 3.59
CA LEU A 229 -20.94 16.52 2.62
C LEU A 229 -20.77 17.94 3.16
N PHE A 230 -19.70 18.57 2.69
CA PHE A 230 -19.35 19.95 2.97
C PHE A 230 -19.16 20.69 1.66
N LYS A 231 -19.79 21.84 1.52
CA LYS A 231 -19.65 22.74 0.40
C LYS A 231 -18.50 23.72 0.68
N ILE A 232 -17.48 23.67 -0.15
CA ILE A 232 -16.37 24.61 -0.17
C ILE A 232 -16.65 25.64 -1.27
N THR A 233 -16.58 26.92 -0.92
CA THR A 233 -16.68 28.03 -1.85
C THR A 233 -15.37 28.82 -1.85
N THR A 234 -14.87 29.18 -3.03
CA THR A 234 -13.68 30.03 -3.16
C THR A 234 -14.07 31.51 -3.33
N SER A 235 -13.15 32.40 -2.99
CA SER A 235 -13.38 33.85 -2.97
C SER A 235 -13.33 34.44 -4.38
N TYR A 236 -12.18 34.27 -5.05
CA TYR A 236 -11.95 34.79 -6.38
C TYR A 236 -10.83 33.98 -7.06
N PRO A 237 -11.08 33.31 -8.20
CA PRO A 237 -12.40 33.12 -8.81
C PRO A 237 -13.33 32.30 -7.91
N MET A 238 -14.65 32.47 -8.08
CA MET A 238 -15.68 31.78 -7.30
C MET A 238 -16.04 30.44 -7.96
N PHE A 239 -15.56 29.37 -7.33
CA PHE A 239 -15.83 27.97 -7.63
C PHE A 239 -16.48 27.32 -6.41
N GLU A 240 -17.18 26.23 -6.68
CA GLU A 240 -17.85 25.44 -5.65
C GLU A 240 -17.53 23.96 -5.84
N ILE A 241 -17.15 23.29 -4.75
CA ILE A 241 -17.00 21.85 -4.70
C ILE A 241 -17.61 21.30 -3.40
N LYS A 242 -18.21 20.12 -3.49
CA LYS A 242 -18.89 19.45 -2.38
C LYS A 242 -18.19 18.11 -2.12
N SER A 243 -17.65 17.92 -0.91
CA SER A 243 -16.88 16.71 -0.58
C SER A 243 -17.12 16.22 0.85
N SER A 244 -16.71 15.00 1.17
CA SER A 244 -16.67 14.50 2.54
C SER A 244 -15.57 15.22 3.35
N LYS A 245 -15.65 15.17 4.70
CA LYS A 245 -14.62 15.72 5.61
C LYS A 245 -13.23 15.12 5.38
N ASP A 246 -13.17 13.86 4.96
CA ASP A 246 -11.91 13.14 4.79
C ASP A 246 -11.27 13.37 3.42
N HIS A 247 -11.99 14.02 2.49
CA HIS A 247 -11.50 14.23 1.13
C HIS A 247 -10.26 15.14 1.14
N LEU A 248 -9.19 14.67 0.49
CA LEU A 248 -7.91 15.37 0.39
C LEU A 248 -7.96 16.40 -0.74
N PHE A 249 -7.51 17.60 -0.42
CA PHE A 249 -7.29 18.66 -1.40
C PHE A 249 -5.81 19.05 -1.42
N PHE A 250 -5.36 19.55 -2.57
CA PHE A 250 -4.08 20.21 -2.69
C PHE A 250 -4.19 21.65 -2.21
N ILE A 251 -3.46 21.98 -1.16
CA ILE A 251 -3.41 23.28 -0.51
C ILE A 251 -2.03 23.90 -0.69
N ARG A 252 -1.98 25.19 -1.01
CA ARG A 252 -0.73 25.94 -1.05
C ARG A 252 -0.31 26.36 0.37
N SER A 253 0.77 25.77 0.88
CA SER A 253 1.38 26.01 2.20
C SER A 253 2.67 26.86 2.13
N GLU A 254 3.36 27.04 3.26
CA GLU A 254 4.70 27.65 3.29
C GLU A 254 5.80 26.75 2.68
N ASN A 255 5.57 25.45 2.58
CA ASN A 255 6.54 24.47 2.05
C ASN A 255 6.23 24.02 0.62
N GLY A 256 5.25 24.66 -0.05
CA GLY A 256 4.83 24.31 -1.41
C GLY A 256 3.38 23.86 -1.46
N ILE A 257 3.09 22.86 -2.28
CA ILE A 257 1.75 22.25 -2.39
C ILE A 257 1.71 21.04 -1.44
N GLU A 258 0.75 21.03 -0.53
CA GLU A 258 0.54 19.97 0.44
C GLU A 258 -0.86 19.37 0.30
N GLU A 259 -0.98 18.07 0.58
CA GLU A 259 -2.27 17.39 0.66
C GLU A 259 -2.86 17.55 2.06
N LYS A 260 -4.10 18.04 2.15
CA LYS A 260 -4.79 18.26 3.41
C LYS A 260 -6.24 17.78 3.33
N PRO A 261 -6.74 17.00 4.31
CA PRO A 261 -8.15 16.62 4.33
C PRO A 261 -9.00 17.84 4.68
N LEU A 262 -10.23 17.88 4.16
CA LEU A 262 -11.16 18.97 4.45
C LEU A 262 -11.34 19.24 5.94
N SER A 263 -11.34 18.21 6.78
CA SER A 263 -11.41 18.33 8.25
C SER A 263 -10.31 19.20 8.87
N ARG A 264 -9.17 19.36 8.20
CA ARG A 264 -8.04 20.19 8.65
C ARG A 264 -7.93 21.49 7.88
N ILE A 265 -8.67 21.66 6.79
CA ILE A 265 -8.66 22.87 5.97
C ILE A 265 -9.50 23.96 6.65
N LYS A 266 -8.97 25.19 6.66
CA LYS A 266 -9.63 26.37 7.23
C LYS A 266 -9.95 27.39 6.16
N GLU A 267 -10.98 28.19 6.41
CA GLU A 267 -11.27 29.37 5.59
C GLU A 267 -10.05 30.30 5.53
N GLY A 268 -9.79 30.85 4.35
CA GLY A 268 -8.62 31.67 4.07
C GLY A 268 -7.37 30.91 3.60
N GLU A 269 -7.33 29.58 3.71
CA GLU A 269 -6.34 28.76 3.00
C GLU A 269 -6.62 28.74 1.50
N TYR A 270 -5.65 28.23 0.71
CA TYR A 270 -5.70 28.32 -0.75
C TYR A 270 -5.68 26.93 -1.38
N LEU A 271 -6.72 26.60 -2.15
CA LEU A 271 -6.75 25.43 -3.03
C LEU A 271 -5.90 25.70 -4.28
N VAL A 272 -5.54 24.63 -4.99
CA VAL A 272 -4.83 24.72 -6.27
C VAL A 272 -5.79 24.36 -7.42
N MET A 273 -5.69 25.12 -8.51
CA MET A 273 -6.41 24.84 -9.75
C MET A 273 -5.53 25.15 -10.97
N PRO A 274 -5.80 24.55 -12.15
CA PRO A 274 -5.14 24.95 -13.37
C PRO A 274 -5.56 26.36 -13.79
N GLU A 275 -4.67 27.08 -14.45
CA GLU A 275 -4.93 28.36 -15.11
C GLU A 275 -5.60 28.16 -16.48
N LYS A 276 -5.25 27.05 -17.14
CA LYS A 276 -5.84 26.57 -18.39
C LYS A 276 -5.89 25.04 -18.40
N ILE A 277 -6.98 24.46 -18.87
CA ILE A 277 -7.04 23.02 -19.16
C ILE A 277 -6.64 22.82 -20.61
N ASN A 278 -5.49 22.17 -20.84
CA ASN A 278 -4.96 21.97 -22.19
C ASN A 278 -5.50 20.68 -22.81
N LEU A 279 -6.14 20.81 -23.97
CA LEU A 279 -6.66 19.70 -24.76
C LEU A 279 -6.35 19.92 -26.24
N ASN A 280 -6.00 18.84 -26.93
CA ASN A 280 -5.82 18.85 -28.37
C ASN A 280 -6.91 17.99 -29.03
N LEU A 281 -8.06 18.60 -29.31
CA LEU A 281 -9.22 17.92 -29.86
C LEU A 281 -9.29 18.07 -31.38
N LYS A 282 -9.86 17.06 -32.04
CA LYS A 282 -10.08 17.04 -33.48
C LYS A 282 -11.43 17.64 -33.84
N GLU A 283 -11.57 18.03 -35.10
CA GLU A 283 -12.86 18.45 -35.67
C GLU A 283 -13.93 17.37 -35.51
N GLN A 284 -15.18 17.80 -35.34
CA GLN A 284 -16.30 16.90 -35.10
C GLN A 284 -17.14 16.73 -36.36
N ILE A 285 -17.42 15.48 -36.72
CA ILE A 285 -18.25 15.11 -37.87
C ILE A 285 -19.72 15.12 -37.44
N ILE A 286 -20.57 15.68 -38.31
CA ILE A 286 -22.01 15.72 -38.16
C ILE A 286 -22.62 14.64 -39.05
N ASN A 287 -23.26 13.65 -38.43
CA ASN A 287 -23.93 12.55 -39.13
C ASN A 287 -25.46 12.75 -39.13
N PHE A 288 -25.91 13.82 -39.77
CA PHE A 288 -27.34 14.16 -39.81
C PHE A 288 -28.03 13.57 -41.04
N LYS A 289 -29.13 12.83 -40.83
CA LYS A 289 -29.99 12.30 -41.90
C LYS A 289 -31.41 12.84 -41.75
N PRO A 290 -31.84 13.80 -42.60
CA PRO A 290 -33.18 14.37 -42.47
C PRO A 290 -34.28 13.40 -42.90
N ILE A 291 -35.40 13.43 -42.19
CA ILE A 291 -36.63 12.75 -42.61
C ILE A 291 -37.36 13.66 -43.59
N ILE A 292 -37.42 13.25 -44.85
CA ILE A 292 -38.10 13.97 -45.94
C ILE A 292 -39.42 13.26 -46.26
N LYS A 293 -40.55 13.95 -46.09
CA LYS A 293 -41.89 13.39 -46.39
C LYS A 293 -42.30 13.58 -47.86
N GLN A 294 -41.88 14.69 -48.49
CA GLN A 294 -42.21 15.06 -49.86
C GLN A 294 -41.00 15.78 -50.48
N GLU A 295 -40.30 15.12 -51.39
CA GLU A 295 -39.05 15.65 -51.96
C GLU A 295 -39.26 16.90 -52.83
N TRP A 296 -40.35 16.94 -53.61
CA TRP A 296 -40.61 18.00 -54.60
C TRP A 296 -40.87 19.40 -54.00
N ASN A 297 -41.24 19.50 -52.71
CA ASN A 297 -41.55 20.77 -52.04
C ASN A 297 -40.50 21.15 -50.96
N THR A 298 -39.36 20.46 -50.95
CA THR A 298 -38.33 20.66 -49.93
C THR A 298 -37.29 21.68 -50.41
N LYS A 299 -37.10 22.76 -49.64
CA LYS A 299 -36.07 23.77 -49.93
C LYS A 299 -34.67 23.12 -49.94
N LYS A 300 -33.86 23.45 -50.95
CA LYS A 300 -32.43 23.16 -50.93
C LYS A 300 -31.79 23.92 -49.77
N VAL A 301 -31.11 23.21 -48.89
CA VAL A 301 -30.44 23.77 -47.71
C VAL A 301 -29.01 23.24 -47.65
N PHE A 302 -28.08 24.06 -47.17
CA PHE A 302 -26.76 23.58 -46.82
C PHE A 302 -26.77 23.06 -45.38
N ILE A 303 -26.50 21.76 -45.19
CA ILE A 303 -26.20 21.18 -43.88
C ILE A 303 -24.74 20.72 -43.92
N PRO A 304 -23.88 21.19 -43.00
CA PRO A 304 -22.48 20.82 -43.02
C PRO A 304 -22.28 19.40 -42.48
N ASN A 305 -21.24 18.72 -43.00
CA ASN A 305 -20.79 17.42 -42.48
C ASN A 305 -19.77 17.56 -41.35
N ILE A 306 -19.26 18.78 -41.10
CA ILE A 306 -18.29 19.09 -40.05
C ILE A 306 -18.83 20.27 -39.23
N LEU A 307 -18.66 20.21 -37.92
CA LEU A 307 -19.00 21.32 -37.03
C LEU A 307 -17.90 22.39 -37.09
N ASP A 308 -18.11 23.40 -37.93
CA ASP A 308 -17.20 24.52 -38.10
C ASP A 308 -17.47 25.69 -37.13
N VAL A 309 -16.58 26.68 -37.17
CA VAL A 309 -16.66 27.91 -36.37
C VAL A 309 -17.96 28.68 -36.61
N LYS A 310 -18.47 28.71 -37.85
CA LYS A 310 -19.67 29.49 -38.21
C LYS A 310 -20.92 28.85 -37.64
N LEU A 311 -21.10 27.54 -37.86
CA LEU A 311 -22.22 26.79 -37.29
C LEU A 311 -22.21 26.86 -35.76
N ALA A 312 -21.04 26.67 -35.13
CA ALA A 312 -20.92 26.74 -33.69
C ALA A 312 -21.45 28.07 -33.12
N LYS A 313 -21.12 29.20 -33.74
CA LYS A 313 -21.67 30.52 -33.34
C LYS A 313 -23.18 30.59 -33.45
N ILE A 314 -23.77 30.07 -34.53
CA ILE A 314 -25.24 30.03 -34.67
C ILE A 314 -25.88 29.14 -33.61
N LEU A 315 -25.29 27.97 -33.31
CA LEU A 315 -25.77 27.06 -32.26
C LEU A 315 -25.68 27.70 -30.87
N GLY A 316 -24.63 28.47 -30.59
CA GLY A 316 -24.48 29.22 -29.34
C GLY A 316 -25.56 30.26 -29.17
N TYR A 317 -25.79 31.06 -30.22
CA TYR A 317 -26.85 32.07 -30.24
C TYR A 317 -28.25 31.45 -30.10
N TYR A 318 -28.45 30.29 -30.73
CA TYR A 318 -29.68 29.51 -30.57
C TYR A 318 -29.90 29.00 -29.13
N LEU A 319 -28.83 28.57 -28.44
CA LEU A 319 -28.95 28.09 -27.07
C LEU A 319 -29.48 29.20 -26.13
N GLY A 320 -29.08 30.46 -26.33
CA GLY A 320 -29.66 31.61 -25.64
C GLY A 320 -31.07 31.94 -26.16
N ASP A 321 -31.15 32.60 -27.32
CA ASP A 321 -32.37 33.26 -27.81
C ASP A 321 -33.20 32.47 -28.84
N GLY A 322 -32.77 31.25 -29.15
CA GLY A 322 -33.41 30.39 -30.15
C GLY A 322 -34.65 29.65 -29.66
N ASN A 323 -35.55 29.32 -30.57
CA ASN A 323 -36.67 28.40 -30.34
C ASN A 323 -36.93 27.59 -31.61
N TYR A 324 -37.31 26.31 -31.45
CA TYR A 324 -37.74 25.49 -32.57
C TYR A 324 -39.26 25.35 -32.61
N GLU A 325 -39.80 25.26 -33.81
CA GLU A 325 -41.15 24.81 -34.11
C GLU A 325 -41.04 23.63 -35.10
N LYS A 326 -42.16 22.96 -35.38
CA LYS A 326 -42.19 21.77 -36.25
C LYS A 326 -41.47 21.93 -37.59
N ASP A 327 -41.60 23.11 -38.23
CA ASP A 327 -41.08 23.35 -39.59
C ASP A 327 -40.22 24.63 -39.69
N ARG A 328 -39.80 25.21 -38.56
CA ARG A 328 -38.95 26.42 -38.54
C ARG A 328 -38.13 26.52 -37.25
N ILE A 329 -37.06 27.31 -37.30
CA ILE A 329 -36.39 27.84 -36.11
C ILE A 329 -36.58 29.36 -36.07
N SER A 330 -36.56 29.95 -34.87
CA SER A 330 -36.64 31.39 -34.68
C SER A 330 -35.70 31.88 -33.59
N PHE A 331 -35.25 33.13 -33.70
CA PHE A 331 -34.42 33.82 -32.72
C PHE A 331 -35.11 35.12 -32.32
N SER A 332 -34.93 35.55 -31.07
CA SER A 332 -35.52 36.80 -30.55
C SER A 332 -34.40 37.72 -30.08
N GLU A 333 -34.31 38.94 -30.62
CA GLU A 333 -33.20 39.86 -30.35
C GLU A 333 -33.71 41.28 -30.15
N GLN A 334 -33.28 41.97 -29.10
CA GLN A 334 -33.72 43.34 -28.83
C GLN A 334 -32.95 44.36 -29.68
N ARG A 335 -31.68 44.11 -29.98
CA ARG A 335 -30.81 45.02 -30.72
C ARG A 335 -30.89 44.75 -32.22
N LYS A 336 -31.42 45.73 -32.96
CA LYS A 336 -31.55 45.64 -34.43
C LYS A 336 -30.24 45.26 -35.12
N GLU A 337 -29.12 45.86 -34.73
CA GLU A 337 -27.79 45.60 -35.31
C GLU A 337 -27.38 44.11 -35.20
N VAL A 338 -27.69 43.48 -34.06
CA VAL A 338 -27.33 42.08 -33.79
C VAL A 338 -28.28 41.16 -34.56
N ALA A 339 -29.56 41.54 -34.62
CA ALA A 339 -30.56 40.80 -35.40
C ALA A 339 -30.22 40.79 -36.90
N GLU A 340 -29.79 41.93 -37.45
CA GLU A 340 -29.35 42.05 -38.84
C GLU A 340 -28.05 41.28 -39.10
N TYR A 341 -27.09 41.34 -38.17
CA TYR A 341 -25.87 40.53 -38.23
C TYR A 341 -26.20 39.03 -38.32
N TYR A 342 -27.02 38.50 -37.40
CA TYR A 342 -27.39 37.09 -37.41
C TYR A 342 -28.30 36.72 -38.58
N LEU A 343 -29.15 37.63 -39.08
CA LEU A 343 -29.94 37.41 -40.29
C LEU A 343 -29.02 37.10 -41.48
N MET A 344 -28.05 37.98 -41.74
CA MET A 344 -27.08 37.81 -42.83
C MET A 344 -26.21 36.58 -42.62
N PHE A 345 -25.77 36.34 -41.39
CA PHE A 345 -24.91 35.22 -41.05
C PHE A 345 -25.60 33.86 -41.25
N ILE A 346 -26.87 33.74 -40.86
CA ILE A 346 -27.68 32.53 -41.06
C ILE A 346 -28.00 32.32 -42.55
N GLU A 347 -28.32 33.39 -43.28
CA GLU A 347 -28.58 33.34 -44.72
C GLU A 347 -27.35 32.85 -45.50
N ASP A 348 -26.18 33.44 -45.23
CA ASP A 348 -24.92 33.02 -45.84
C ASP A 348 -24.62 31.56 -45.51
N TYR A 349 -24.81 31.12 -44.26
CA TYR A 349 -24.41 29.78 -43.88
C TYR A 349 -25.33 28.70 -44.47
N PHE A 350 -26.63 28.79 -44.21
CA PHE A 350 -27.57 27.73 -44.61
C PHE A 350 -28.05 27.83 -46.06
N LYS A 351 -27.73 28.94 -46.75
CA LYS A 351 -28.20 29.27 -48.11
C LYS A 351 -29.74 29.30 -48.20
N VAL A 352 -30.39 29.69 -47.10
CA VAL A 352 -31.85 29.87 -47.01
C VAL A 352 -32.13 31.24 -46.42
N LYS A 353 -32.89 32.05 -47.16
CA LYS A 353 -33.29 33.39 -46.73
C LYS A 353 -34.21 33.34 -45.50
N PRO A 354 -33.79 33.88 -44.33
CA PRO A 354 -34.64 34.05 -43.18
C PRO A 354 -35.50 35.31 -43.33
N SER A 355 -36.58 35.41 -42.56
CA SER A 355 -37.37 36.65 -42.46
C SER A 355 -37.08 37.36 -41.13
N LEU A 356 -36.97 38.69 -41.16
CA LEU A 356 -36.87 39.54 -39.98
C LEU A 356 -38.19 40.28 -39.75
N LYS A 357 -38.74 40.21 -38.53
CA LYS A 357 -39.95 40.96 -38.15
C LYS A 357 -39.82 41.54 -36.75
N PHE A 358 -40.03 42.85 -36.59
CA PHE A 358 -40.15 43.46 -35.27
C PHE A 358 -41.50 43.08 -34.61
N ARG A 359 -41.47 42.70 -33.34
CA ARG A 359 -42.63 42.34 -32.52
C ARG A 359 -42.90 43.45 -31.53
N GLU A 360 -43.68 44.45 -31.95
CA GLU A 360 -44.01 45.64 -31.13
C GLU A 360 -44.46 45.27 -29.72
N ASN A 361 -45.45 44.38 -29.59
CA ASN A 361 -45.98 43.93 -28.29
C ASN A 361 -44.97 43.23 -27.37
N LYS A 362 -43.81 42.81 -27.88
CA LYS A 362 -42.77 42.09 -27.13
C LYS A 362 -41.42 42.81 -27.10
N GLY A 363 -41.26 43.92 -27.83
CA GLY A 363 -40.05 44.73 -27.84
C GLY A 363 -38.80 44.05 -28.43
N TYR A 364 -38.94 43.14 -29.40
CA TYR A 364 -37.80 42.46 -30.02
C TYR A 364 -37.98 42.21 -31.53
N TYR A 365 -36.86 42.07 -32.23
CA TYR A 365 -36.76 41.58 -33.59
C TYR A 365 -36.77 40.05 -33.60
N GLN A 366 -37.61 39.46 -34.45
CA GLN A 366 -37.72 38.03 -34.61
C GLN A 366 -37.13 37.59 -35.94
N ILE A 367 -36.03 36.84 -35.91
CA ILE A 367 -35.49 36.15 -37.08
C ILE A 367 -36.21 34.81 -37.20
N ARG A 368 -36.70 34.45 -38.39
CA ARG A 368 -37.38 33.17 -38.64
C ARG A 368 -36.80 32.49 -39.85
N LEU A 369 -36.36 31.25 -39.67
CA LEU A 369 -35.82 30.40 -40.71
C LEU A 369 -36.77 29.23 -40.96
N GLY A 370 -37.57 29.35 -42.02
CA GLY A 370 -38.53 28.33 -42.43
C GLY A 370 -37.86 27.19 -43.20
N SER A 371 -37.42 26.16 -42.49
CA SER A 371 -36.92 24.91 -43.05
C SER A 371 -37.13 23.76 -42.06
N ARG A 372 -37.88 22.74 -42.48
CA ARG A 372 -38.10 21.51 -41.70
C ARG A 372 -36.81 20.70 -41.52
N ILE A 373 -35.92 20.71 -42.52
CA ILE A 373 -34.61 20.04 -42.44
C ILE A 373 -33.76 20.69 -41.34
N ILE A 374 -33.68 22.03 -41.34
CA ILE A 374 -32.88 22.75 -40.34
C ILE A 374 -33.51 22.62 -38.95
N SER A 375 -34.84 22.66 -38.82
CA SER A 375 -35.51 22.40 -37.54
C SER A 375 -35.20 20.99 -37.00
N GLN A 376 -35.24 19.95 -37.85
CA GLN A 376 -34.83 18.59 -37.46
C GLN A 376 -33.37 18.55 -37.00
N PHE A 377 -32.48 19.22 -37.73
CA PHE A 377 -31.05 19.28 -37.40
C PHE A 377 -30.78 19.92 -36.04
N PHE A 378 -31.41 21.07 -35.74
CA PHE A 378 -31.29 21.72 -34.43
C PHE A 378 -31.87 20.87 -33.31
N LYS A 379 -32.99 20.17 -33.57
CA LYS A 379 -33.61 19.27 -32.58
C LYS A 379 -32.73 18.06 -32.25
N GLU A 380 -31.93 17.57 -33.21
CA GLU A 380 -30.97 16.49 -32.97
C GLU A 380 -29.81 16.95 -32.08
N ILE A 381 -29.33 18.18 -32.27
CA ILE A 381 -28.27 18.78 -31.44
C ILE A 381 -28.77 19.17 -30.05
N PHE A 382 -30.01 19.66 -29.96
CA PHE A 382 -30.66 20.13 -28.73
C PHE A 382 -31.91 19.29 -28.44
N PRO A 383 -31.76 18.08 -27.89
CA PRO A 383 -32.87 17.14 -27.70
C PRO A 383 -33.79 17.49 -26.52
N GLU A 384 -33.37 18.37 -25.61
CA GLU A 384 -34.14 18.68 -24.40
C GLU A 384 -35.46 19.40 -24.72
N LYS A 385 -36.52 19.01 -24.01
CA LYS A 385 -37.84 19.64 -24.16
C LYS A 385 -37.88 21.02 -23.52
N ASP A 386 -37.30 21.16 -22.33
CA ASP A 386 -37.17 22.45 -21.64
C ASP A 386 -35.74 22.98 -21.81
N LYS A 387 -35.55 23.76 -22.88
CA LYS A 387 -34.25 24.34 -23.23
C LYS A 387 -33.72 25.24 -22.11
N THR A 388 -34.59 26.02 -21.48
CA THR A 388 -34.17 27.07 -20.55
C THR A 388 -33.66 26.50 -19.23
N LEU A 389 -34.32 25.47 -18.69
CA LEU A 389 -33.96 24.91 -17.38
C LEU A 389 -32.97 23.74 -17.47
N ASN A 390 -33.05 22.92 -18.53
CA ASN A 390 -32.38 21.61 -18.54
C ASN A 390 -31.34 21.44 -19.66
N GLN A 391 -31.40 22.22 -20.75
CA GLN A 391 -30.45 22.06 -21.85
C GLN A 391 -29.03 22.48 -21.42
N GLY A 392 -28.16 21.48 -21.31
CA GLY A 392 -26.72 21.69 -21.19
C GLY A 392 -26.07 21.99 -22.54
N MET A 393 -24.76 22.24 -22.50
CA MET A 393 -23.95 22.40 -23.70
C MET A 393 -23.97 21.10 -24.53
N PRO A 394 -24.20 21.17 -25.86
CA PRO A 394 -24.18 19.98 -26.71
C PRO A 394 -22.85 19.23 -26.61
N LYS A 395 -22.90 17.89 -26.52
CA LYS A 395 -21.70 17.04 -26.43
C LYS A 395 -20.74 17.26 -27.59
N ILE A 396 -21.28 17.42 -28.80
CA ILE A 396 -20.48 17.70 -30.01
C ILE A 396 -19.68 19.01 -29.89
N ILE A 397 -20.22 20.03 -29.21
CA ILE A 397 -19.52 21.30 -28.96
C ILE A 397 -18.40 21.11 -27.94
N MET A 398 -18.67 20.42 -26.82
CA MET A 398 -17.65 20.15 -25.80
C MET A 398 -16.46 19.36 -26.36
N LYS A 399 -16.72 18.45 -27.31
CA LYS A 399 -15.70 17.64 -27.99
C LYS A 399 -14.95 18.36 -29.10
N SER A 400 -15.37 19.58 -29.46
CA SER A 400 -14.79 20.32 -30.57
C SER A 400 -13.48 21.02 -30.19
N PRO A 401 -12.63 21.39 -31.17
CA PRO A 401 -11.41 22.17 -30.93
C PRO A 401 -11.71 23.55 -30.30
N ASP A 402 -10.69 24.17 -29.70
CA ASP A 402 -10.85 25.39 -28.89
C ASP A 402 -11.49 26.57 -29.67
N ASN A 403 -11.17 26.73 -30.96
CA ASN A 403 -11.75 27.77 -31.81
C ASN A 403 -13.26 27.59 -32.05
N VAL A 404 -13.72 26.34 -32.26
CA VAL A 404 -15.14 26.00 -32.42
C VAL A 404 -15.89 26.20 -31.10
N LEU A 405 -15.32 25.76 -29.98
CA LEU A 405 -15.86 25.98 -28.64
C LEU A 405 -15.97 27.49 -28.32
N ALA A 406 -14.92 28.27 -28.58
CA ALA A 406 -14.91 29.70 -28.37
C ALA A 406 -15.98 30.42 -29.22
N SER A 407 -16.15 29.99 -30.46
CA SER A 407 -17.19 30.53 -31.36
C SER A 407 -18.61 30.22 -30.88
N PHE A 408 -18.84 29.01 -30.37
CA PHE A 408 -20.12 28.68 -29.70
C PHE A 408 -20.38 29.58 -28.49
N ILE A 409 -19.39 29.75 -27.62
CA ILE A 409 -19.52 30.63 -26.46
C ILE A 409 -19.75 32.07 -26.91
N SER A 410 -19.13 32.53 -28.01
CA SER A 410 -19.37 33.86 -28.60
C SER A 410 -20.82 34.05 -28.96
N GLY A 411 -21.43 33.10 -29.68
CA GLY A 411 -22.85 33.15 -30.00
C GLY A 411 -23.74 33.18 -28.77
N PHE A 412 -23.39 32.39 -27.74
CA PHE A 412 -24.15 32.38 -26.49
C PHE A 412 -24.04 33.72 -25.73
N PHE A 413 -22.86 34.34 -25.69
CA PHE A 413 -22.68 35.67 -25.11
C PHE A 413 -23.37 36.77 -25.92
N ASP A 414 -23.50 36.63 -27.24
CA ASP A 414 -24.28 37.59 -28.04
C ASP A 414 -25.74 37.66 -27.57
N ALA A 415 -26.33 36.50 -27.26
CA ALA A 415 -27.68 36.36 -26.72
C ALA A 415 -27.80 36.79 -25.25
N GLU A 416 -27.06 36.14 -24.35
CA GLU A 416 -27.26 36.25 -22.89
C GLU A 416 -26.28 37.22 -22.21
N GLY A 417 -25.21 37.59 -22.89
CA GLY A 417 -24.09 38.33 -22.34
C GLY A 417 -24.29 39.83 -22.32
N TYR A 418 -23.78 40.47 -21.27
CA TYR A 418 -23.75 41.90 -21.08
C TYR A 418 -22.38 42.36 -20.57
N VAL A 419 -22.11 43.65 -20.74
CA VAL A 419 -20.93 44.30 -20.20
C VAL A 419 -21.39 45.26 -19.12
N SER A 420 -20.95 45.07 -17.89
CA SER A 420 -21.17 46.02 -16.79
C SER A 420 -19.95 46.91 -16.62
N GLU A 421 -19.98 47.85 -15.67
CA GLU A 421 -18.86 48.78 -15.41
C GLU A 421 -17.52 48.09 -15.10
N ASN A 422 -17.54 46.83 -14.65
CA ASN A 422 -16.34 46.16 -14.13
C ASN A 422 -16.13 44.73 -14.66
N ARG A 423 -17.02 44.21 -15.53
CA ARG A 423 -17.00 42.80 -15.94
C ARG A 423 -17.80 42.55 -17.20
N VAL A 424 -17.45 41.46 -17.89
CA VAL A 424 -18.30 40.82 -18.89
C VAL A 424 -19.03 39.67 -18.20
N ALA A 425 -20.34 39.54 -18.38
CA ALA A 425 -21.13 38.58 -17.62
C ALA A 425 -22.37 38.11 -18.38
N PHE A 426 -22.96 37.00 -17.95
CA PHE A 426 -24.32 36.61 -18.30
C PHE A 426 -25.01 36.04 -17.04
N GLY A 427 -26.34 35.97 -17.06
CA GLY A 427 -27.09 35.37 -15.95
C GLY A 427 -28.24 34.52 -16.43
N ILE A 428 -28.27 33.25 -16.02
CA ILE A 428 -29.30 32.28 -16.42
C ILE A 428 -29.82 31.49 -15.22
N ASN A 429 -30.93 30.77 -15.41
CA ASN A 429 -31.57 29.96 -14.37
C ASN A 429 -31.19 28.46 -14.48
N ASN A 430 -30.07 28.15 -15.13
CA ASN A 430 -29.59 26.79 -15.37
C ASN A 430 -28.17 26.64 -14.79
N GLU A 431 -28.09 25.95 -13.65
CA GLU A 431 -26.84 25.73 -12.92
C GLU A 431 -25.84 24.89 -13.73
N LYS A 432 -26.33 23.81 -14.35
CA LYS A 432 -25.52 22.86 -15.12
C LYS A 432 -24.84 23.55 -16.30
N LEU A 433 -25.62 24.29 -17.10
CA LEU A 433 -25.08 25.06 -18.22
C LEU A 433 -24.10 26.14 -17.76
N SER A 434 -24.38 26.84 -16.66
CA SER A 434 -23.49 27.85 -16.11
C SER A 434 -22.13 27.25 -15.72
N LYS A 435 -22.12 26.11 -15.01
CA LYS A 435 -20.89 25.40 -14.64
C LYS A 435 -20.16 24.83 -15.86
N GLN A 436 -20.89 24.28 -16.85
CA GLN A 436 -20.30 23.81 -18.10
C GLN A 436 -19.61 24.93 -18.87
N ILE A 437 -20.22 26.11 -18.96
CA ILE A 437 -19.59 27.28 -19.60
C ILE A 437 -18.39 27.77 -18.77
N GLN A 438 -18.47 27.81 -17.43
CA GLN A 438 -17.34 28.19 -16.57
C GLN A 438 -16.11 27.29 -16.81
N ILE A 439 -16.29 25.97 -16.83
CA ILE A 439 -15.19 25.02 -17.07
C ILE A 439 -14.72 25.09 -18.53
N SER A 440 -15.62 25.33 -19.49
CA SER A 440 -15.25 25.54 -20.90
C SER A 440 -14.43 26.81 -21.11
N LEU A 441 -14.75 27.89 -20.40
CA LEU A 441 -13.93 29.11 -20.37
C LEU A 441 -12.56 28.83 -19.75
N LEU A 442 -12.49 28.01 -18.69
CA LEU A 442 -11.23 27.60 -18.08
C LEU A 442 -10.35 26.79 -19.06
N ARG A 443 -10.94 25.94 -19.91
CA ARG A 443 -10.24 25.29 -21.03
C ARG A 443 -9.63 26.30 -22.02
N LEU A 444 -10.31 27.41 -22.27
CA LEU A 444 -9.78 28.52 -23.09
C LEU A 444 -8.81 29.43 -22.31
N GLY A 445 -8.54 29.14 -21.03
CA GLY A 445 -7.69 29.96 -20.15
C GLY A 445 -8.34 31.27 -19.71
N ILE A 446 -9.67 31.38 -19.85
CA ILE A 446 -10.52 32.48 -19.39
C ILE A 446 -11.10 32.09 -18.04
N ILE A 447 -10.66 32.76 -16.99
CA ILE A 447 -11.11 32.49 -15.63
C ILE A 447 -12.38 33.30 -15.37
N SER A 448 -13.39 32.66 -14.78
CA SER A 448 -14.68 33.27 -14.49
C SER A 448 -15.24 32.78 -13.16
N SER A 449 -16.13 33.58 -12.60
CA SER A 449 -16.77 33.35 -11.30
C SER A 449 -18.27 33.21 -11.47
N ILE A 450 -18.87 32.19 -10.87
CA ILE A 450 -20.34 32.07 -10.81
C ILE A 450 -20.81 32.60 -9.47
N ASN A 451 -21.68 33.61 -9.48
CA ASN A 451 -22.38 34.11 -8.30
C ASN A 451 -23.84 33.66 -8.33
N THR A 452 -24.34 33.14 -7.21
CA THR A 452 -25.75 32.79 -7.04
C THR A 452 -26.49 33.96 -6.40
N TYR A 453 -27.52 34.46 -7.07
CA TYR A 453 -28.44 35.45 -6.50
C TYR A 453 -29.79 34.80 -6.26
N ASP A 454 -30.27 34.87 -5.02
CA ASP A 454 -31.63 34.46 -4.68
C ASP A 454 -32.59 35.55 -5.15
N ASN A 455 -33.35 35.24 -6.21
CA ASN A 455 -34.13 36.22 -6.96
C ASN A 455 -35.49 36.51 -6.31
N ARG A 456 -35.63 36.42 -4.97
CA ARG A 456 -36.92 36.65 -4.26
C ARG A 456 -37.52 38.04 -4.47
N ARG A 457 -36.75 39.00 -4.99
CA ARG A 457 -37.22 40.34 -5.37
C ARG A 457 -37.79 40.43 -6.79
N ASN A 458 -37.66 39.38 -7.60
CA ASN A 458 -38.26 39.33 -8.93
C ASN A 458 -39.71 38.82 -8.83
N PRO A 459 -40.73 39.63 -9.16
CA PRO A 459 -42.13 39.22 -9.08
C PRO A 459 -42.51 38.11 -10.09
N TYR A 460 -41.64 37.79 -11.06
CA TYR A 460 -41.94 36.86 -12.16
C TYR A 460 -41.27 35.48 -12.04
N SER A 461 -40.33 35.26 -11.12
CA SER A 461 -39.69 33.94 -10.94
C SER A 461 -39.05 33.78 -9.57
N ARG A 462 -39.29 32.61 -8.95
CA ARG A 462 -38.64 32.18 -7.69
C ARG A 462 -37.34 31.41 -7.92
N ASN A 463 -36.91 31.24 -9.17
CA ASN A 463 -35.74 30.42 -9.50
C ASN A 463 -34.44 31.17 -9.20
N THR A 464 -33.46 30.44 -8.67
CA THR A 464 -32.11 30.96 -8.43
C THR A 464 -31.46 31.36 -9.75
N ARG A 465 -30.86 32.56 -9.79
CA ARG A 465 -30.12 33.05 -10.96
C ARG A 465 -28.63 32.85 -10.75
N TYR A 466 -27.99 32.17 -11.70
CA TYR A 466 -26.57 31.90 -11.74
C TYR A 466 -25.91 32.92 -12.68
N THR A 467 -25.09 33.82 -12.12
CA THR A 467 -24.43 34.88 -12.88
C THR A 467 -22.96 34.54 -13.03
N LEU A 468 -22.55 34.21 -14.24
CA LEU A 468 -21.14 34.03 -14.59
C LEU A 468 -20.54 35.40 -14.92
N ALA A 469 -19.38 35.71 -14.34
CA ALA A 469 -18.67 36.96 -14.56
C ALA A 469 -17.18 36.72 -14.87
N ILE A 470 -16.69 37.42 -15.89
CA ILE A 470 -15.29 37.54 -16.27
C ILE A 470 -14.85 38.96 -15.95
N ASP A 471 -13.83 39.09 -15.12
CA ASP A 471 -13.38 40.41 -14.68
C ASP A 471 -11.85 40.59 -14.74
N ASP A 472 -11.03 39.54 -14.71
CA ASP A 472 -9.59 39.75 -14.65
C ASP A 472 -9.05 40.17 -16.00
N LEU A 473 -8.02 41.02 -15.98
CA LEU A 473 -7.48 41.66 -17.18
C LEU A 473 -7.09 40.65 -18.26
N GLU A 474 -6.41 39.58 -17.88
CA GLU A 474 -5.94 38.57 -18.83
C GLU A 474 -7.12 37.78 -19.43
N SER A 475 -8.11 37.41 -18.61
CA SER A 475 -9.34 36.78 -19.10
C SER A 475 -10.16 37.71 -19.99
N LEU A 476 -10.23 39.01 -19.71
CA LEU A 476 -10.90 40.00 -20.57
C LEU A 476 -10.20 40.14 -21.93
N LYS A 477 -8.85 40.15 -21.94
CA LYS A 477 -8.07 40.16 -23.19
C LYS A 477 -8.34 38.90 -24.02
N LYS A 478 -8.29 37.73 -23.40
CA LYS A 478 -8.62 36.45 -24.06
C LYS A 478 -10.07 36.40 -24.53
N PHE A 479 -11.01 36.95 -23.76
CA PHE A 479 -12.41 37.08 -24.18
C PHE A 479 -12.53 37.93 -25.45
N ARG A 480 -11.87 39.09 -25.50
CA ARG A 480 -11.85 39.97 -26.70
C ARG A 480 -11.26 39.27 -27.92
N GLU A 481 -10.22 38.47 -27.73
CA GLU A 481 -9.52 37.77 -28.82
C GLU A 481 -10.28 36.55 -29.34
N LEU A 482 -10.77 35.69 -28.43
CA LEU A 482 -11.29 34.37 -28.79
C LEU A 482 -12.82 34.33 -28.94
N ILE A 483 -13.55 35.16 -28.19
CA ILE A 483 -15.00 35.07 -28.06
C ILE A 483 -15.64 36.31 -28.69
N ASN A 484 -15.50 37.46 -28.03
CA ASN A 484 -16.00 38.78 -28.42
C ASN A 484 -17.50 38.86 -28.75
N PHE A 485 -18.04 40.09 -28.79
CA PHE A 485 -19.43 40.36 -29.13
C PHE A 485 -19.62 40.73 -30.62
N ALA A 486 -20.75 40.36 -31.20
CA ALA A 486 -21.23 40.86 -32.48
C ALA A 486 -21.62 42.34 -32.39
N SER A 487 -22.24 42.75 -31.26
CA SER A 487 -22.63 44.14 -30.98
C SER A 487 -21.42 45.07 -30.87
N ILE A 488 -21.41 46.15 -31.66
CA ILE A 488 -20.33 47.15 -31.69
C ILE A 488 -20.16 47.81 -30.33
N GLU A 489 -21.26 48.29 -29.73
CA GLU A 489 -21.25 48.93 -28.41
C GLU A 489 -20.66 48.02 -27.33
N LYS A 490 -21.08 46.73 -27.30
CA LYS A 490 -20.54 45.78 -26.30
C LYS A 490 -19.03 45.58 -26.50
N ARG A 491 -18.53 45.52 -27.74
CA ARG A 491 -17.08 45.41 -28.02
C ARG A 491 -16.30 46.62 -27.53
N GLU A 492 -16.79 47.83 -27.79
CA GLU A 492 -16.16 49.07 -27.32
C GLU A 492 -16.11 49.12 -25.80
N ARG A 493 -17.18 48.68 -25.13
CA ARG A 493 -17.20 48.56 -23.66
C ARG A 493 -16.20 47.54 -23.14
N VAL A 494 -16.02 46.40 -23.81
CA VAL A 494 -14.96 45.44 -23.45
C VAL A 494 -13.56 46.07 -23.60
N ASN A 495 -13.30 46.80 -24.68
CA ASN A 495 -12.04 47.52 -24.85
C ASN A 495 -11.81 48.54 -23.73
N TYR A 496 -12.83 49.35 -23.44
CA TYR A 496 -12.79 50.30 -22.33
C TYR A 496 -12.48 49.62 -20.99
N LEU A 497 -13.08 48.46 -20.70
CA LEU A 497 -12.77 47.69 -19.48
C LEU A 497 -11.30 47.27 -19.42
N ILE A 498 -10.75 46.81 -20.54
CA ILE A 498 -9.35 46.36 -20.64
C ILE A 498 -8.40 47.54 -20.42
N ASP A 499 -8.65 48.67 -21.09
CA ASP A 499 -7.77 49.84 -21.08
C ASP A 499 -7.74 50.53 -19.71
N ASN A 500 -8.85 50.46 -18.96
CA ASN A 500 -8.97 51.05 -17.63
C ASN A 500 -8.72 50.05 -16.48
N ARG A 501 -8.35 48.80 -16.78
CA ARG A 501 -8.13 47.78 -15.73
C ARG A 501 -6.78 47.97 -15.06
N SER A 502 -6.78 47.92 -13.73
CA SER A 502 -5.52 47.81 -12.98
C SER A 502 -4.86 46.44 -13.19
N ASN A 503 -3.53 46.43 -13.26
CA ASN A 503 -2.73 45.19 -13.23
C ASN A 503 -2.72 44.49 -11.85
N ARG A 504 -3.33 45.08 -10.81
CA ARG A 504 -3.50 44.43 -9.51
C ARG A 504 -4.65 43.43 -9.59
N ASN A 505 -4.33 42.14 -9.53
CA ASN A 505 -5.30 41.05 -9.66
C ASN A 505 -5.19 40.08 -8.46
N LYS A 506 -6.31 39.47 -8.06
CA LYS A 506 -6.41 38.43 -7.02
C LYS A 506 -6.59 37.01 -7.58
N VAL A 507 -6.77 36.85 -8.89
CA VAL A 507 -7.01 35.55 -9.55
C VAL A 507 -5.72 34.78 -9.78
N ARG A 508 -4.84 35.33 -10.64
CA ARG A 508 -3.68 34.62 -11.17
C ARG A 508 -2.50 34.75 -10.21
N GLN A 509 -2.69 34.31 -8.96
CA GLN A 509 -1.64 34.33 -7.94
C GLN A 509 -0.64 33.23 -8.20
N ILE A 510 0.65 33.55 -8.07
CA ILE A 510 1.72 32.55 -8.14
C ILE A 510 1.62 31.56 -6.96
N VAL A 511 1.90 30.30 -7.23
CA VAL A 511 1.80 29.22 -6.23
C VAL A 511 3.04 29.18 -5.33
N VAL A 512 4.22 29.48 -5.89
CA VAL A 512 5.50 29.51 -5.18
C VAL A 512 5.52 30.53 -4.04
N THR A 513 6.22 30.21 -2.96
CA THR A 513 6.31 31.10 -1.81
C THR A 513 7.29 32.24 -2.06
N GLY A 514 7.02 33.42 -1.52
CA GLY A 514 7.93 34.55 -1.66
C GLY A 514 9.24 34.35 -0.90
N LYS A 515 9.25 33.61 0.22
CA LYS A 515 10.49 33.22 0.91
C LYS A 515 11.40 32.38 0.01
N GLU A 516 10.84 31.46 -0.76
CA GLU A 516 11.59 30.63 -1.70
C GLU A 516 12.13 31.44 -2.87
N VAL A 517 11.30 32.29 -3.49
CA VAL A 517 11.77 33.22 -4.53
C VAL A 517 12.87 34.14 -3.99
N ALA A 518 12.73 34.65 -2.76
CA ALA A 518 13.75 35.46 -2.10
C ALA A 518 15.07 34.69 -1.92
N ARG A 519 15.01 33.40 -1.56
CA ARG A 519 16.19 32.54 -1.44
C ARG A 519 16.91 32.37 -2.77
N ILE A 520 16.17 32.11 -3.86
CA ILE A 520 16.74 31.94 -5.22
C ILE A 520 17.42 33.24 -5.68
N ILE A 521 16.77 34.39 -5.46
CA ILE A 521 17.31 35.71 -5.79
C ILE A 521 18.60 35.99 -5.00
N ARG A 522 18.60 35.76 -3.69
CA ARG A 522 19.77 36.01 -2.82
C ARG A 522 20.95 35.10 -3.15
N ASN A 523 20.69 33.83 -3.45
CA ASN A 523 21.71 32.88 -3.88
C ASN A 523 22.38 33.29 -5.20
N SER A 524 21.74 34.15 -5.98
CA SER A 524 22.27 34.71 -7.22
C SER A 524 22.97 36.06 -7.01
N GLY A 525 23.22 36.47 -5.76
CA GLY A 525 23.91 37.71 -5.40
C GLY A 525 23.05 38.98 -5.42
N LEU A 526 21.73 38.86 -5.61
CA LEU A 526 20.83 40.01 -5.69
C LEU A 526 20.10 40.28 -4.37
N ASN A 527 19.88 41.56 -4.05
CA ASN A 527 19.06 41.96 -2.90
C ASN A 527 17.57 42.02 -3.29
N THR A 528 16.70 41.44 -2.47
CA THR A 528 15.24 41.47 -2.68
C THR A 528 14.60 42.86 -2.57
N THR A 529 15.26 43.83 -1.93
CA THR A 529 14.72 45.20 -1.75
C THR A 529 14.47 45.93 -3.07
N GLN A 530 15.26 45.65 -4.13
CA GLN A 530 15.14 46.31 -5.44
C GLN A 530 13.81 46.04 -6.17
N PHE A 531 13.09 44.98 -5.80
CA PHE A 531 11.85 44.56 -6.45
C PHE A 531 10.58 45.19 -5.85
N ASN A 532 10.69 45.96 -4.75
CA ASN A 532 9.58 46.69 -4.12
C ASN A 532 8.35 45.82 -3.75
N CYS A 533 8.56 44.56 -3.37
CA CYS A 533 7.50 43.65 -2.93
C CYS A 533 7.85 42.92 -1.61
N PRO A 534 8.12 43.64 -0.52
CA PRO A 534 8.56 43.04 0.75
C PRO A 534 7.50 42.14 1.39
N ASP A 535 6.22 42.47 1.25
CA ASP A 535 5.12 41.64 1.76
C ASP A 535 5.08 40.27 1.08
N PHE A 536 5.44 40.21 -0.20
CA PHE A 536 5.53 38.94 -0.93
C PHE A 536 6.70 38.11 -0.42
N PHE A 537 7.91 38.67 -0.38
CA PHE A 537 9.10 37.94 0.07
C PHE A 537 9.03 37.44 1.53
N ASN A 538 8.20 38.08 2.35
CA ASN A 538 7.93 37.67 3.73
C ASN A 538 6.69 36.77 3.88
N ASN A 539 6.10 36.28 2.78
CA ASN A 539 4.88 35.47 2.73
C ASN A 539 3.64 36.14 3.38
N LYS A 540 3.63 37.47 3.54
CA LYS A 540 2.46 38.22 4.07
C LYS A 540 1.36 38.40 3.03
N LYS A 541 1.71 38.49 1.74
CA LYS A 541 0.78 38.61 0.62
C LYS A 541 1.24 37.78 -0.57
N GLN A 542 0.29 37.25 -1.33
CA GLN A 542 0.58 36.65 -2.63
C GLN A 542 0.82 37.74 -3.68
N LEU A 543 1.44 37.33 -4.79
CA LEU A 543 1.71 38.19 -5.93
C LEU A 543 0.97 37.64 -7.15
N SER A 544 0.34 38.50 -7.93
CA SER A 544 -0.19 38.07 -9.23
C SER A 544 0.95 37.84 -10.22
N LYS A 545 0.72 36.98 -11.22
CA LYS A 545 1.68 36.73 -12.30
C LYS A 545 2.12 38.01 -13.01
N GLU A 546 1.21 38.94 -13.26
CA GLU A 546 1.51 40.21 -13.93
C GLU A 546 2.42 41.09 -13.09
N VAL A 547 2.17 41.17 -11.78
CA VAL A 547 3.01 41.91 -10.85
C VAL A 547 4.36 41.21 -10.66
N PHE A 548 4.39 39.88 -10.61
CA PHE A 548 5.63 39.09 -10.56
C PHE A 548 6.51 39.36 -11.79
N LYS A 549 5.93 39.33 -12.99
CA LYS A 549 6.66 39.66 -14.22
C LYS A 549 7.22 41.08 -14.18
N LYS A 550 6.35 42.07 -13.96
CA LYS A 550 6.72 43.50 -13.97
C LYS A 550 7.76 43.86 -12.91
N ASN A 551 7.57 43.39 -11.68
CA ASN A 551 8.38 43.83 -10.55
C ASN A 551 9.61 42.96 -10.32
N ILE A 552 9.63 41.70 -10.77
CA ILE A 552 10.74 40.76 -10.56
C ILE A 552 11.40 40.40 -11.88
N LEU A 553 10.70 39.71 -12.80
CA LEU A 553 11.33 39.17 -14.03
C LEU A 553 11.91 40.25 -14.95
N ASP A 554 11.17 41.33 -15.18
CA ASP A 554 11.57 42.40 -16.10
C ASP A 554 12.76 43.22 -15.55
N LYS A 555 13.04 43.11 -14.25
CA LYS A 555 14.16 43.79 -13.58
C LYS A 555 15.42 42.93 -13.45
N ILE A 556 15.37 41.65 -13.81
CA ILE A 556 16.51 40.74 -13.70
C ILE A 556 17.31 40.75 -15.00
N GLY A 557 18.56 41.21 -14.92
CA GLY A 557 19.50 41.15 -16.05
C GLY A 557 20.18 39.79 -16.23
N ASN A 558 20.32 39.00 -15.15
CA ASN A 558 20.94 37.67 -15.21
C ASN A 558 19.99 36.66 -15.89
N GLN A 559 20.38 36.15 -17.06
CA GLN A 559 19.55 35.27 -17.88
C GLN A 559 19.27 33.91 -17.23
N ASP A 560 20.22 33.33 -16.47
CA ASP A 560 20.00 32.06 -15.79
C ASP A 560 18.96 32.19 -14.67
N LEU A 561 19.13 33.21 -13.81
CA LEU A 561 18.16 33.51 -12.77
C LEU A 561 16.78 33.83 -13.36
N LYS A 562 16.73 34.60 -14.45
CA LYS A 562 15.48 34.94 -15.13
C LYS A 562 14.77 33.68 -15.61
N LYS A 563 15.46 32.77 -16.29
CA LYS A 563 14.90 31.48 -16.74
C LYS A 563 14.36 30.64 -15.58
N ARG A 564 15.09 30.57 -14.46
CA ARG A 564 14.64 29.83 -13.27
C ARG A 564 13.36 30.40 -12.67
N LEU A 565 13.24 31.73 -12.59
CA LEU A 565 12.04 32.38 -12.07
C LEU A 565 10.89 32.42 -13.08
N GLU A 566 11.19 32.39 -14.38
CA GLU A 566 10.20 32.29 -15.45
C GLU A 566 9.37 31.01 -15.32
N LEU A 567 9.94 29.90 -14.82
CA LEU A 567 9.21 28.67 -14.54
C LEU A 567 7.97 28.92 -13.66
N PHE A 568 8.11 29.71 -12.59
CA PHE A 568 7.00 30.05 -11.70
C PHE A 568 5.96 30.96 -12.34
N TYR A 569 6.37 31.83 -13.26
CA TYR A 569 5.46 32.68 -14.02
C TYR A 569 4.69 31.87 -15.08
N SER A 570 5.37 30.95 -15.76
CA SER A 570 4.79 30.07 -16.79
C SER A 570 3.97 28.91 -16.24
N SER A 571 4.02 28.68 -14.93
CA SER A 571 3.29 27.60 -14.24
C SER A 571 1.83 27.51 -14.68
N ASN A 572 1.30 26.33 -14.99
CA ASN A 572 -0.14 26.22 -15.26
C ASN A 572 -0.99 26.26 -13.98
N LEU A 573 -0.41 26.48 -12.80
CA LEU A 573 -1.12 26.41 -11.54
C LEU A 573 -1.39 27.80 -10.96
N ILE A 574 -2.55 27.97 -10.35
CA ILE A 574 -2.92 29.15 -9.57
C ILE A 574 -3.49 28.75 -8.21
N ALA A 575 -3.29 29.63 -7.22
CA ALA A 575 -3.80 29.46 -5.87
C ALA A 575 -5.12 30.24 -5.70
N VAL A 576 -6.16 29.56 -5.21
CA VAL A 576 -7.50 30.14 -5.02
C VAL A 576 -7.96 30.08 -3.57
N LYS A 577 -8.29 31.24 -3.01
CA LYS A 577 -8.60 31.38 -1.58
C LYS A 577 -9.97 30.81 -1.25
N ILE A 578 -10.05 29.95 -0.24
CA ILE A 578 -11.31 29.47 0.34
C ILE A 578 -11.99 30.61 1.08
N SER A 579 -13.22 30.95 0.69
CA SER A 579 -14.05 31.95 1.37
C SER A 579 -14.96 31.34 2.41
N LYS A 580 -15.48 30.13 2.17
CA LYS A 580 -16.54 29.54 3.00
C LYS A 580 -16.53 28.02 2.97
N ILE A 581 -16.76 27.38 4.13
CA ILE A 581 -16.95 25.92 4.25
C ILE A 581 -18.25 25.66 5.04
N GLU A 582 -19.21 24.93 4.46
CA GLU A 582 -20.54 24.71 5.06
C GLU A 582 -20.95 23.23 5.02
N SER A 583 -21.47 22.67 6.12
CA SER A 583 -22.10 21.34 6.08
C SER A 583 -23.41 21.38 5.31
N ILE A 584 -23.61 20.42 4.42
CA ILE A 584 -24.86 20.26 3.63
C ILE A 584 -25.63 18.99 4.00
N GLY A 585 -25.25 18.34 5.10
CA GLY A 585 -25.85 17.11 5.62
C GLY A 585 -25.41 15.85 4.89
N ILE A 586 -26.02 14.72 5.28
CA ILE A 586 -25.72 13.40 4.70
C ILE A 586 -26.42 13.29 3.34
N LYS A 587 -25.64 13.02 2.29
CA LYS A 587 -26.15 12.78 0.93
C LYS A 587 -25.41 11.63 0.28
N LYS A 588 -25.93 11.17 -0.87
CA LYS A 588 -25.19 10.29 -1.77
C LYS A 588 -23.89 10.97 -2.18
N THR A 589 -22.82 10.18 -2.27
CA THR A 589 -21.47 10.61 -2.62
C THR A 589 -20.85 9.58 -3.56
N ILE A 590 -20.00 10.07 -4.44
CA ILE A 590 -19.26 9.26 -5.42
C ILE A 590 -17.78 9.38 -5.11
N ASP A 591 -17.11 8.25 -5.14
CA ASP A 591 -15.67 8.15 -5.00
C ASP A 591 -15.10 7.52 -6.26
N ILE A 592 -14.03 8.09 -6.81
CA ILE A 592 -13.33 7.54 -7.97
C ILE A 592 -11.83 7.44 -7.67
N GLU A 593 -11.22 6.39 -8.23
CA GLU A 593 -9.78 6.23 -8.25
C GLU A 593 -9.28 6.38 -9.68
N THR A 594 -8.25 7.20 -9.88
CA THR A 594 -7.54 7.39 -11.14
C THR A 594 -6.08 6.95 -11.02
N LYS A 595 -5.43 6.63 -12.14
CA LYS A 595 -4.02 6.18 -12.13
C LYS A 595 -3.05 7.23 -11.62
N ASN A 596 -3.25 8.49 -11.99
CA ASN A 596 -2.32 9.58 -11.66
C ASN A 596 -2.61 10.23 -10.29
N HIS A 597 -3.46 9.60 -9.47
CA HIS A 597 -3.72 9.99 -8.08
C HIS A 597 -4.40 11.35 -7.87
N ASN A 598 -4.79 12.04 -8.94
CA ASN A 598 -5.60 13.24 -8.91
C ASN A 598 -6.47 13.36 -10.17
N PHE A 599 -7.42 14.28 -10.16
CA PHE A 599 -8.21 14.67 -11.32
C PHE A 599 -8.75 16.10 -11.15
N ILE A 600 -9.25 16.68 -12.24
CA ILE A 600 -9.89 18.00 -12.23
C ILE A 600 -11.40 17.83 -12.00
N ALA A 601 -11.91 18.44 -10.93
CA ALA A 601 -13.30 18.37 -10.49
C ALA A 601 -13.85 19.79 -10.24
N ASN A 602 -14.94 20.16 -10.93
CA ASN A 602 -15.48 21.53 -10.94
C ASN A 602 -14.40 22.61 -11.19
N GLY A 603 -13.39 22.30 -12.01
CA GLY A 603 -12.27 23.20 -12.29
C GLY A 603 -11.16 23.26 -11.23
N LEU A 604 -11.29 22.57 -10.10
CA LEU A 604 -10.26 22.45 -9.05
C LEU A 604 -9.49 21.13 -9.20
N ILE A 605 -8.24 21.07 -8.72
CA ILE A 605 -7.48 19.81 -8.68
C ILE A 605 -7.77 19.12 -7.35
N VAL A 606 -8.26 17.88 -7.41
CA VAL A 606 -8.62 17.07 -6.23
C VAL A 606 -7.85 15.77 -6.21
N HIS A 607 -7.57 15.25 -5.02
CA HIS A 607 -6.81 14.02 -4.83
C HIS A 607 -7.73 12.78 -4.83
N ASN A 608 -7.20 11.62 -5.20
CA ASN A 608 -7.92 10.34 -5.15
C ASN A 608 -8.08 9.79 -3.73
N SER A 609 -9.06 8.91 -3.54
CA SER A 609 -9.45 8.41 -2.22
C SER A 609 -8.51 7.40 -1.54
N SER A 610 -7.60 6.74 -2.26
CA SER A 610 -7.02 5.47 -1.79
C SER A 610 -5.58 5.49 -1.25
N GLN A 611 -4.70 6.46 -1.56
CA GLN A 611 -3.24 6.18 -1.40
C GLN A 611 -2.42 6.96 -0.36
N ARG A 612 -2.95 7.96 0.37
CA ARG A 612 -2.19 8.45 1.55
C ARG A 612 -2.21 7.44 2.69
N PHE A 613 -3.31 6.69 2.85
CA PHE A 613 -3.34 5.57 3.80
C PHE A 613 -2.53 4.38 3.31
N ALA A 614 -2.48 4.07 2.01
CA ALA A 614 -1.57 3.05 1.50
C ALA A 614 -0.10 3.43 1.74
N ARG A 615 0.34 4.67 1.40
CA ARG A 615 1.72 5.12 1.65
C ARG A 615 2.07 5.29 3.13
N ILE A 616 1.15 5.79 3.96
CA ILE A 616 1.37 5.87 5.42
C ILE A 616 1.38 4.47 6.04
N THR A 617 0.46 3.59 5.68
CA THR A 617 0.45 2.21 6.20
C THR A 617 1.60 1.38 5.65
N GLU A 618 2.07 1.62 4.44
CA GLU A 618 3.27 1.00 3.86
C GLU A 618 4.53 1.55 4.53
N GLY A 619 4.61 2.87 4.80
CA GLY A 619 5.68 3.46 5.60
C GLY A 619 5.70 2.95 7.05
N MET A 620 4.54 2.85 7.69
CA MET A 620 4.40 2.27 9.03
C MET A 620 4.67 0.76 9.05
N ALA A 621 4.30 0.03 7.99
CA ALA A 621 4.64 -1.38 7.84
C ALA A 621 6.15 -1.57 7.67
N LYS A 622 6.80 -0.76 6.82
CA LYS A 622 8.27 -0.74 6.67
C LYS A 622 8.98 -0.44 7.98
N GLU A 623 8.51 0.54 8.74
CA GLU A 623 9.04 0.84 10.08
C GLU A 623 8.80 -0.32 11.06
N PHE A 624 7.63 -0.96 11.01
CA PHE A 624 7.34 -2.14 11.82
C PHE A 624 8.26 -3.32 11.48
N TYR A 625 8.46 -3.63 10.20
CA TYR A 625 9.39 -4.67 9.74
C TYR A 625 10.82 -4.40 10.20
N ARG A 626 11.27 -3.14 10.13
CA ARG A 626 12.57 -2.75 10.66
C ARG A 626 12.69 -2.96 12.16
N ARG A 627 11.68 -2.60 12.95
CA ARG A 627 11.65 -2.86 14.40
C ARG A 627 11.70 -4.36 14.71
N VAL A 628 10.95 -5.18 13.97
CA VAL A 628 10.99 -6.65 14.12
C VAL A 628 12.39 -7.19 13.81
N ALA A 629 13.03 -6.73 12.73
CA ALA A 629 14.39 -7.14 12.37
C ALA A 629 15.44 -6.72 13.40
N GLU A 630 15.29 -5.53 14.01
CA GLU A 630 16.16 -5.07 15.10
C GLU A 630 16.03 -5.96 16.34
N VAL A 631 14.82 -6.38 16.71
CA VAL A 631 14.61 -7.33 17.82
C VAL A 631 15.18 -8.70 17.48
N MET A 632 14.94 -9.22 16.28
CA MET A 632 15.58 -10.48 15.85
C MET A 632 17.10 -10.40 15.92
N LYS A 633 17.68 -9.24 15.59
CA LYS A 633 19.11 -9.01 15.73
C LYS A 633 19.56 -9.04 17.20
N SER A 634 18.85 -8.40 18.12
CA SER A 634 19.23 -8.44 19.54
C SER A 634 19.13 -9.83 20.15
N GLU A 635 18.11 -10.60 19.78
CA GLU A 635 17.88 -11.94 20.35
C GLU A 635 18.80 -13.01 19.73
N PHE A 636 19.02 -12.97 18.42
CA PHE A 636 19.61 -14.10 17.69
C PHE A 636 21.04 -13.88 17.18
N PHE A 637 21.51 -12.63 17.07
CA PHE A 637 22.79 -12.34 16.39
C PHE A 637 24.01 -12.92 17.11
N GLU A 638 24.07 -12.80 18.44
CA GLU A 638 25.17 -13.31 19.27
C GLU A 638 24.94 -14.79 19.71
N MET A 639 23.81 -15.39 19.32
CA MET A 639 23.45 -16.73 19.75
C MET A 639 24.22 -17.79 18.95
N LYS A 640 25.37 -18.21 19.49
CA LYS A 640 26.25 -19.23 18.86
C LYS A 640 25.57 -20.57 18.59
N LYS A 641 24.55 -20.93 19.38
CA LYS A 641 23.81 -22.21 19.26
C LYS A 641 22.69 -22.18 18.21
N LEU A 642 22.36 -21.01 17.63
CA LEU A 642 21.28 -20.87 16.67
C LEU A 642 21.60 -21.58 15.35
N LYS A 643 20.84 -22.63 15.04
CA LYS A 643 20.98 -23.45 13.82
C LYS A 643 20.31 -22.83 12.61
N GLY A 644 19.06 -22.39 12.77
CA GLY A 644 18.29 -21.77 11.70
C GLY A 644 17.15 -20.91 12.24
N ILE A 645 16.44 -20.25 11.32
CA ILE A 645 15.30 -19.39 11.59
C ILE A 645 14.14 -19.83 10.69
N LEU A 646 12.97 -20.03 11.28
CA LEU A 646 11.71 -20.27 10.59
C LEU A 646 10.90 -18.97 10.56
N VAL A 647 10.33 -18.62 9.41
CA VAL A 647 9.49 -17.43 9.24
C VAL A 647 8.11 -17.83 8.74
N GLY A 648 7.06 -17.45 9.45
CA GLY A 648 5.67 -17.72 9.14
C GLY A 648 4.85 -16.44 8.94
N GLY A 649 3.86 -16.47 8.06
CA GLY A 649 2.90 -15.38 7.90
C GLY A 649 2.10 -15.47 6.60
N PRO A 650 1.05 -14.67 6.42
CA PRO A 650 0.25 -14.71 5.19
C PRO A 650 0.95 -13.97 4.04
N ILE A 651 0.78 -14.45 2.80
CA ILE A 651 1.17 -13.69 1.58
C ILE A 651 0.42 -12.34 1.55
N PRO A 652 1.09 -11.18 1.32
CA PRO A 652 2.51 -11.01 0.96
C PRO A 652 3.44 -10.61 2.13
N THR A 653 2.96 -10.64 3.38
CA THR A 653 3.60 -9.95 4.53
C THR A 653 5.00 -10.49 4.85
N LYS A 654 5.17 -11.82 4.80
CA LYS A 654 6.46 -12.45 5.11
C LYS A 654 7.50 -12.22 4.02
N GLU A 655 7.09 -12.18 2.75
CA GLU A 655 7.99 -11.84 1.64
C GLU A 655 8.43 -10.37 1.76
N GLU A 656 7.48 -9.46 1.99
CA GLU A 656 7.76 -8.02 2.20
C GLU A 656 8.71 -7.80 3.39
N PHE A 657 8.55 -8.53 4.50
CA PHE A 657 9.48 -8.45 5.63
C PHE A 657 10.90 -8.89 5.27
N LEU A 658 11.06 -10.00 4.54
CA LEU A 658 12.38 -10.52 4.16
C LEU A 658 13.10 -9.61 3.15
N GLU A 659 12.35 -8.89 2.31
CA GLU A 659 12.88 -7.93 1.35
C GLU A 659 13.16 -6.56 1.97
N GLU A 660 12.22 -6.02 2.74
CA GLU A 660 12.22 -4.62 3.18
C GLU A 660 12.60 -4.42 4.65
N GLY A 661 12.50 -5.45 5.49
CA GLY A 661 12.72 -5.36 6.94
C GLY A 661 14.16 -5.11 7.37
N GLN A 662 15.13 -5.14 6.45
CA GLN A 662 16.56 -4.92 6.73
C GLN A 662 17.16 -5.90 7.75
N LEU A 663 16.73 -7.17 7.70
CA LEU A 663 17.31 -8.23 8.52
C LEU A 663 18.83 -8.37 8.23
N ALA A 664 19.62 -8.49 9.29
CA ALA A 664 21.08 -8.65 9.18
C ALA A 664 21.43 -9.85 8.29
N THR A 665 22.39 -9.69 7.37
CA THR A 665 22.74 -10.71 6.37
C THR A 665 23.09 -12.07 6.99
N SER A 666 23.75 -12.06 8.15
CA SER A 666 24.07 -13.30 8.90
C SER A 666 22.83 -14.06 9.37
N LEU A 667 21.76 -13.35 9.75
CA LEU A 667 20.49 -13.95 10.16
C LEU A 667 19.64 -14.33 8.95
N LYS A 668 19.64 -13.49 7.90
CA LYS A 668 18.94 -13.77 6.64
C LYS A 668 19.45 -15.07 6.00
N ASN A 669 20.75 -15.32 6.04
CA ASN A 669 21.36 -16.57 5.56
C ASN A 669 21.05 -17.80 6.44
N LYS A 670 20.52 -17.60 7.65
CA LYS A 670 20.07 -18.66 8.54
C LYS A 670 18.57 -18.92 8.43
N VAL A 671 17.83 -18.20 7.57
CA VAL A 671 16.41 -18.52 7.31
C VAL A 671 16.34 -19.81 6.52
N ILE A 672 15.78 -20.86 7.11
CA ILE A 672 15.72 -22.21 6.51
C ILE A 672 14.33 -22.56 5.98
N ALA A 673 13.26 -21.93 6.49
CA ALA A 673 11.91 -22.13 5.98
C ALA A 673 11.08 -20.84 6.04
N VAL A 674 10.20 -20.69 5.05
CA VAL A 674 9.24 -19.60 4.95
C VAL A 674 7.86 -20.21 4.67
N LYS A 675 6.92 -20.11 5.61
CA LYS A 675 5.62 -20.81 5.56
C LYS A 675 4.43 -19.87 5.60
N ASP A 676 3.37 -20.27 4.90
CA ASP A 676 2.09 -19.56 4.93
C ASP A 676 1.27 -19.94 6.16
N ILE A 677 1.08 -18.97 7.06
CA ILE A 677 0.38 -19.16 8.34
C ILE A 677 -0.56 -17.98 8.56
N GLY A 678 -1.79 -18.27 8.98
CA GLY A 678 -2.86 -17.26 9.13
C GLY A 678 -2.95 -16.60 10.51
N TYR A 679 -1.98 -16.87 11.40
CA TYR A 679 -1.96 -16.37 12.78
C TYR A 679 -0.56 -15.89 13.14
N ALA A 680 -0.46 -14.72 13.78
CA ALA A 680 0.80 -14.11 14.24
C ALA A 680 0.96 -14.09 15.77
N ASP A 681 0.25 -14.98 16.48
CA ASP A 681 0.30 -15.16 17.93
C ASP A 681 1.11 -16.41 18.32
N GLU A 682 0.97 -16.87 19.57
CA GLU A 682 1.70 -18.06 20.07
C GLU A 682 1.28 -19.33 19.33
N HIS A 683 0.01 -19.44 18.95
CA HIS A 683 -0.48 -20.57 18.18
C HIS A 683 0.09 -20.56 16.75
N GLY A 684 0.31 -19.39 16.17
CA GLY A 684 1.06 -19.24 14.93
C GLY A 684 2.46 -19.88 14.98
N LEU A 685 3.17 -19.78 16.12
CA LEU A 685 4.48 -20.42 16.28
C LEU A 685 4.40 -21.94 16.27
N GLU A 686 3.37 -22.51 16.91
CA GLU A 686 3.12 -23.96 16.91
C GLU A 686 2.90 -24.46 15.49
N LEU A 687 2.00 -23.80 14.75
CA LEU A 687 1.71 -24.11 13.34
C LEU A 687 2.94 -23.96 12.45
N LEU A 688 3.84 -23.01 12.76
CA LEU A 688 5.08 -22.82 12.00
C LEU A 688 6.03 -24.00 12.15
N VAL A 689 6.15 -24.52 13.38
CA VAL A 689 6.99 -25.69 13.66
C VAL A 689 6.39 -26.94 13.01
N GLU A 690 5.07 -27.12 13.08
CA GLU A 690 4.39 -28.23 12.40
C GLU A 690 4.56 -28.17 10.88
N ALA A 691 4.39 -26.99 10.29
CA ALA A 691 4.52 -26.81 8.84
C ALA A 691 5.96 -26.94 8.31
N SER A 692 6.96 -26.89 9.20
CA SER A 692 8.39 -26.88 8.83
C SER A 692 9.15 -28.14 9.26
N GLN A 693 8.45 -29.24 9.58
CA GLN A 693 9.09 -30.49 10.00
C GLN A 693 10.06 -31.04 8.94
N ASP A 694 9.70 -30.96 7.66
CA ASP A 694 10.53 -31.45 6.56
C ASP A 694 11.85 -30.68 6.47
N GLU A 695 11.83 -29.35 6.56
CA GLU A 695 13.04 -28.52 6.49
C GLU A 695 13.93 -28.67 7.72
N LEU A 696 13.34 -28.93 8.90
CA LEU A 696 14.10 -29.23 10.12
C LEU A 696 14.85 -30.56 9.96
N ALA A 697 14.22 -31.59 9.40
CA ALA A 697 14.86 -32.86 9.09
C ALA A 697 15.96 -32.73 8.02
N GLU A 698 15.73 -31.96 6.96
CA GLU A 698 16.74 -31.72 5.90
C GLU A 698 18.02 -31.04 6.40
N GLN A 699 17.94 -30.18 7.42
CA GLN A 699 19.13 -29.53 8.00
C GLN A 699 20.07 -30.54 8.67
N ASP A 700 19.50 -31.52 9.36
CA ASP A 700 20.27 -32.60 9.99
C ASP A 700 20.95 -33.47 8.93
N ILE A 701 20.22 -33.83 7.87
CA ILE A 701 20.72 -34.59 6.72
C ILE A 701 21.85 -33.84 5.99
N THR A 702 21.71 -32.52 5.79
CA THR A 702 22.69 -31.69 5.07
C THR A 702 24.04 -31.61 5.80
N LYS A 703 24.03 -31.60 7.13
CA LYS A 703 25.24 -31.59 7.96
C LYS A 703 25.99 -32.92 7.82
N GLU A 704 25.26 -34.03 7.88
CA GLU A 704 25.78 -35.37 7.66
C GLU A 704 26.46 -35.47 6.29
N LYS A 705 25.78 -35.02 5.23
CA LYS A 705 26.32 -34.98 3.86
C LYS A 705 27.64 -34.21 3.73
N LYS A 706 27.73 -33.00 4.30
CA LYS A 706 28.97 -32.19 4.24
C LYS A 706 30.16 -32.84 4.93
N ILE A 707 29.91 -33.54 6.03
CA ILE A 707 30.95 -34.28 6.75
C ILE A 707 31.40 -35.48 5.90
N MET A 708 30.46 -36.14 5.23
CA MET A 708 30.77 -37.25 4.33
C MET A 708 31.56 -36.82 3.09
N GLU A 709 31.19 -35.71 2.45
CA GLU A 709 31.95 -35.11 1.35
C GLU A 709 33.39 -34.76 1.79
N ARG A 710 33.55 -34.18 2.98
CA ARG A 710 34.87 -33.89 3.58
C ARG A 710 35.67 -35.18 3.76
N PHE A 711 35.06 -36.23 4.29
CA PHE A 711 35.71 -37.53 4.48
C PHE A 711 36.20 -38.14 3.16
N PHE A 712 35.33 -38.22 2.14
CA PHE A 712 35.70 -38.76 0.84
C PHE A 712 36.76 -37.90 0.13
N THR A 713 36.70 -36.58 0.30
CA THR A 713 37.74 -35.67 -0.22
C THR A 713 39.10 -35.96 0.41
N ILE A 714 39.14 -36.20 1.73
CA ILE A 714 40.38 -36.54 2.44
C ILE A 714 40.91 -37.90 1.97
N LEU A 715 40.04 -38.90 1.82
CA LEU A 715 40.44 -40.20 1.27
C LEU A 715 41.05 -40.10 -0.13
N GLY A 716 40.53 -39.20 -0.98
CA GLY A 716 41.02 -39.00 -2.34
C GLY A 716 42.29 -38.15 -2.45
N LYS A 717 42.48 -37.13 -1.59
CA LYS A 717 43.56 -36.14 -1.73
C LYS A 717 44.69 -36.27 -0.71
N ASP A 718 44.42 -36.74 0.50
CA ASP A 718 45.41 -36.91 1.57
C ASP A 718 45.12 -38.22 2.36
N PRO A 719 45.38 -39.39 1.75
CA PRO A 719 45.02 -40.70 2.32
C PRO A 719 45.73 -41.00 3.66
N ASP A 720 46.75 -40.22 4.03
CA ASP A 720 47.41 -40.30 5.35
C ASP A 720 46.62 -39.59 6.47
N LYS A 721 45.52 -38.90 6.13
CA LYS A 721 44.65 -38.19 7.08
C LYS A 721 43.21 -38.71 7.12
N GLY A 722 42.87 -39.69 6.29
CA GLY A 722 41.55 -40.32 6.26
C GLY A 722 41.69 -41.82 6.22
N PHE A 723 41.21 -42.51 7.23
CA PHE A 723 41.24 -43.96 7.31
C PHE A 723 39.83 -44.54 7.20
N TYR A 724 39.74 -45.75 6.66
CA TYR A 724 38.52 -46.53 6.57
C TYR A 724 38.85 -48.00 6.80
N LYS A 725 37.83 -48.82 7.06
CA LYS A 725 37.92 -50.21 7.55
C LYS A 725 38.31 -50.33 9.02
N TYR A 726 37.59 -51.21 9.72
CA TYR A 726 37.69 -51.45 11.15
C TYR A 726 39.13 -51.59 11.69
N PRO A 727 40.03 -52.44 11.15
CA PRO A 727 41.35 -52.66 11.77
C PRO A 727 42.24 -51.41 11.76
N LYS A 728 42.18 -50.64 10.68
CA LYS A 728 43.01 -49.45 10.49
C LYS A 728 42.49 -48.27 11.30
N VAL A 729 41.16 -48.11 11.34
CA VAL A 729 40.49 -47.09 12.15
C VAL A 729 40.68 -47.35 13.63
N LYS A 730 40.50 -48.60 14.10
CA LYS A 730 40.72 -48.99 15.49
C LYS A 730 42.13 -48.65 15.99
N LYS A 731 43.16 -49.02 15.23
CA LYS A 731 44.55 -48.74 15.61
C LYS A 731 44.87 -47.24 15.63
N ALA A 732 44.34 -46.46 14.68
CA ALA A 732 44.48 -45.00 14.71
C ALA A 732 43.73 -44.36 15.88
N LEU A 733 42.58 -44.93 16.25
CA LEU A 733 41.76 -44.51 17.38
C LEU A 733 42.47 -44.80 18.71
N GLU A 734 43.03 -46.00 18.88
CA GLU A 734 43.86 -46.40 20.04
C GLU A 734 45.13 -45.54 20.20
N MET A 735 45.68 -45.03 19.09
CA MET A 735 46.82 -44.10 19.10
C MET A 735 46.41 -42.65 19.42
N GLY A 736 45.12 -42.36 19.63
CA GLY A 736 44.62 -41.01 19.92
C GLY A 736 44.74 -40.04 18.74
N ALA A 737 44.86 -40.56 17.52
CA ALA A 737 45.11 -39.75 16.32
C ALA A 737 43.84 -39.34 15.57
N VAL A 738 42.69 -39.89 15.94
CA VAL A 738 41.42 -39.61 15.29
C VAL A 738 40.81 -38.31 15.83
N ASP A 739 40.37 -37.45 14.93
CA ASP A 739 39.62 -36.23 15.24
C ASP A 739 38.12 -36.51 15.23
N THR A 740 37.66 -37.15 14.15
CA THR A 740 36.27 -37.51 13.93
C THR A 740 36.18 -38.99 13.52
N LEU A 741 35.46 -39.78 14.29
CA LEU A 741 35.09 -41.16 13.98
C LEU A 741 33.71 -41.16 13.31
N LEU A 742 33.61 -41.82 12.16
CA LEU A 742 32.38 -41.99 11.38
C LEU A 742 31.96 -43.46 11.45
N LEU A 743 30.72 -43.72 11.83
CA LEU A 743 30.16 -45.08 11.95
C LEU A 743 28.81 -45.14 11.27
N SER A 744 28.58 -46.12 10.40
CA SER A 744 27.28 -46.36 9.78
C SER A 744 26.32 -46.97 10.80
N GLU A 745 25.07 -46.49 10.81
CA GLU A 745 24.01 -47.03 11.68
C GLU A 745 23.70 -48.51 11.40
N THR A 746 24.04 -48.98 10.20
CA THR A 746 23.84 -50.39 9.78
C THR A 746 24.91 -51.36 10.29
N LEU A 747 25.97 -50.85 10.95
CA LEU A 747 27.03 -51.70 11.52
C LEU A 747 26.52 -52.56 12.69
N GLU A 748 27.17 -53.69 12.90
CA GLU A 748 26.86 -54.55 14.04
C GLU A 748 27.07 -53.79 15.37
N ARG A 749 26.06 -53.80 16.24
CA ARG A 749 26.07 -53.11 17.54
C ARG A 749 27.33 -53.35 18.39
N PRO A 750 27.94 -54.55 18.44
CA PRO A 750 29.20 -54.76 19.17
C PRO A 750 30.36 -53.92 18.64
N ILE A 751 30.45 -53.74 17.32
CA ILE A 751 31.53 -52.97 16.66
C ILE A 751 31.36 -51.48 16.93
N ILE A 752 30.12 -50.96 16.80
CA ILE A 752 29.80 -49.57 17.13
C ILE A 752 30.18 -49.29 18.58
N LYS A 753 29.73 -50.15 19.50
CA LYS A 753 30.00 -49.98 20.93
C LYS A 753 31.50 -49.98 21.24
N GLU A 754 32.25 -50.93 20.69
CA GLU A 754 33.69 -51.01 20.90
C GLU A 754 34.43 -49.75 20.42
N LEU A 755 34.19 -49.31 19.19
CA LEU A 755 34.86 -48.14 18.62
C LEU A 755 34.45 -46.84 19.32
N THR A 756 33.16 -46.68 19.67
CA THR A 756 32.69 -45.52 20.43
C THR A 756 33.36 -45.45 21.81
N THR A 757 33.51 -46.57 22.52
CA THR A 757 34.21 -46.61 23.82
C THR A 757 35.68 -46.18 23.69
N ILE A 758 36.39 -46.64 22.66
CA ILE A 758 37.79 -46.22 22.43
C ILE A 758 37.85 -44.73 22.03
N ALA A 759 36.89 -44.26 21.23
CA ALA A 759 36.80 -42.85 20.82
C ALA A 759 36.60 -41.92 22.01
N GLU A 760 35.71 -42.27 22.93
CA GLU A 760 35.42 -41.51 24.15
C GLU A 760 36.65 -41.40 25.06
N GLN A 761 37.36 -42.51 25.26
CA GLN A 761 38.61 -42.53 26.04
C GLN A 761 39.70 -41.62 25.46
N MET A 762 39.70 -41.43 24.14
CA MET A 762 40.69 -40.64 23.40
C MET A 762 40.19 -39.22 23.06
N GLY A 763 39.00 -38.84 23.54
CA GLY A 763 38.38 -37.54 23.30
C GLY A 763 38.06 -37.26 21.84
N THR A 764 37.68 -38.28 21.07
CA THR A 764 37.37 -38.22 19.64
C THR A 764 35.89 -37.92 19.41
N THR A 765 35.55 -37.10 18.41
CA THR A 765 34.14 -36.83 18.06
C THR A 765 33.56 -38.00 17.28
N VAL A 766 32.47 -38.61 17.77
CA VAL A 766 31.79 -39.73 17.09
C VAL A 766 30.56 -39.20 16.35
N ILE A 767 30.37 -39.64 15.11
CA ILE A 767 29.24 -39.28 14.26
C ILE A 767 28.65 -40.56 13.66
N LEU A 768 27.37 -40.78 13.92
CA LEU A 768 26.59 -41.82 13.27
C LEU A 768 26.12 -41.31 11.89
N VAL A 769 26.22 -42.17 10.89
CA VAL A 769 25.92 -41.88 9.49
C VAL A 769 24.78 -42.79 9.06
N SER A 770 23.67 -42.19 8.65
CA SER A 770 22.48 -42.88 8.14
C SER A 770 22.72 -43.35 6.70
N ASP A 771 21.89 -44.29 6.22
CA ASP A 771 21.90 -44.73 4.83
C ASP A 771 20.87 -43.98 3.95
N GLU A 772 20.34 -42.85 4.43
CA GLU A 772 19.34 -42.07 3.71
C GLU A 772 19.95 -41.23 2.57
N THR A 773 21.21 -40.80 2.72
CA THR A 773 21.95 -40.03 1.70
C THR A 773 22.74 -40.93 0.73
N ASP A 774 22.99 -40.47 -0.49
CA ASP A 774 23.83 -41.20 -1.46
C ASP A 774 25.26 -41.39 -0.94
N GLU A 775 25.80 -40.38 -0.24
CA GLU A 775 27.11 -40.43 0.41
C GLU A 775 27.14 -41.39 1.61
N GLY A 776 26.06 -41.47 2.39
CA GLY A 776 25.87 -42.42 3.50
C GLY A 776 25.76 -43.87 3.02
N LYS A 777 25.04 -44.11 1.91
CA LYS A 777 25.03 -45.40 1.22
C LYS A 777 26.41 -45.78 0.71
N GLN A 778 27.12 -44.84 0.10
CA GLN A 778 28.49 -45.07 -0.38
C GLN A 778 29.45 -45.41 0.77
N PHE A 779 29.31 -44.73 1.92
CA PHE A 779 30.12 -44.98 3.12
C PHE A 779 29.86 -46.35 3.73
N THR A 780 28.59 -46.71 3.84
CA THR A 780 28.13 -48.03 4.29
C THR A 780 28.67 -49.12 3.37
N ASN A 781 28.57 -48.94 2.05
CA ASN A 781 29.11 -49.88 1.06
C ASN A 781 30.65 -49.97 1.06
N LEU A 782 31.36 -48.93 1.49
CA LEU A 782 32.82 -48.93 1.56
C LEU A 782 33.34 -49.80 2.70
N SER A 783 32.83 -49.58 3.92
CA SER A 783 33.12 -50.38 5.11
C SER A 783 32.24 -50.07 6.32
N GLY A 784 31.44 -48.99 6.27
CA GLY A 784 30.68 -48.47 7.40
C GLY A 784 31.53 -47.85 8.52
N VAL A 785 32.86 -47.99 8.52
CA VAL A 785 33.76 -47.46 9.54
C VAL A 785 34.80 -46.52 8.91
N GLY A 786 34.85 -45.27 9.36
CA GLY A 786 35.74 -44.24 8.84
C GLY A 786 36.32 -43.35 9.93
N ALA A 787 37.45 -42.73 9.67
CA ALA A 787 38.10 -41.79 10.59
C ALA A 787 38.79 -40.65 9.84
N ILE A 788 38.61 -39.43 10.33
CA ILE A 788 39.39 -38.25 9.95
C ILE A 788 40.43 -38.03 11.05
N LEU A 789 41.71 -37.93 10.69
CA LEU A 789 42.82 -37.85 11.65
C LEU A 789 43.21 -36.41 11.97
N ARG A 790 43.62 -36.17 13.23
CA ARG A 790 44.18 -34.89 13.73
C ARG A 790 45.57 -34.62 13.16
N TYR A 791 46.35 -35.67 13.03
CA TYR A 791 47.72 -35.66 12.51
C TYR A 791 47.98 -36.95 11.72
N LYS A 792 48.97 -36.91 10.84
CA LYS A 792 49.32 -38.07 10.00
C LYS A 792 49.86 -39.20 10.87
N VAL A 793 49.39 -40.41 10.63
CA VAL A 793 49.88 -41.62 11.31
C VAL A 793 50.17 -42.70 10.28
N HIS A 794 51.29 -43.39 10.43
CA HIS A 794 51.61 -44.57 9.63
C HIS A 794 51.20 -45.81 10.43
N VAL A 795 50.08 -46.44 10.03
CA VAL A 795 49.40 -47.52 10.76
C VAL A 795 49.48 -48.83 10.01
#